data_AF-A0AAU5XMT0-F1
#
_entry.id   AF-A0AAU5XMT0-F1
#
_cell.length_a   1.000
_cell.length_b   1.000
_cell.length_c   1.000
_cell.angle_alpha   90.00
_cell.angle_beta   90.00
_cell.angle_gamma   90.00
#
_symmetry.space_group_name_H-M   'P 1'
#
loop_
_entity.id
_entity.type
_entity.pdbx_description
1 polymer ?
#
loop_
_entity_poly.entity_id
_entity_poly.type
_entity_poly.pdbx_seq_one_letter_code
_entity_poly.pdbx_strand_id
1 'polypeptide(L)'
;MGKAARNRRRRHERTGREQHGSPEQPSWWAQPTDVARGGTTEAKELAARVADAVEMPCRATFLDDPVFGGALNALLTGADVTQPPDPGGTTKAPPVLLFEPLHMMAMKDTLTGTVHELRTEALVMGGFHRLSGPVWSVELADGWGVYRTKDMVVLRNADGGVAAKSKLALDPAWESAAVSHGYVLVFHGHPLGVEPPPGKTEQTYTTRDRAMEFRQARYNGLLTGAVVKWGGITEDTLDWVLFPPGAFGLPLPLAYVPIWSFTPHGGPEAFGFTRLNKRVQAPFAEGMVAKLTTTDLDLVRPGEADRAIAFITGYHCGDEPANKQFFEGWRQMILDCGGLVIMTGNRDMPALLGASREQDQYAWEVMGESWGAKVLVSEDSKVDALATVPARPQEGQPREVIARAEHQAEYMQVLKDKLAGQESFSVSVDNALETLIDKAGLQHWITNLWPLACQTCSEPLGAKADISADGPFEDDKILLSMHHSGCRPSGVTPPEGVKMSCPTSSFVAGYLSADDKPQDYDLPVMVINPSCEQLQLIPNSSGGWRNATLEVFTTLGFAPPDGNFPPTAREVEAEVSGDYLIVTVTGYLPDNHDHEWAIKAPEHVLHQIRRLEGIAVSLVTKALPTLLGHEDLPSAFGDEDALIGWVPLAMTG
;
A
#
# COMPACT_ATOMS: atom_id res chain seq x y z
N MET A 1 1.95 42.73 13.50
CA MET A 1 1.20 41.51 13.10
C MET A 1 1.53 41.22 11.64
N GLY A 2 2.26 40.13 11.36
CA GLY A 2 2.73 39.79 10.00
C GLY A 2 1.59 39.47 9.03
N LYS A 3 1.88 39.47 7.72
CA LYS A 3 0.89 39.14 6.67
C LYS A 3 0.31 37.73 6.87
N ALA A 4 1.14 36.76 7.27
CA ALA A 4 0.73 35.41 7.65
C ALA A 4 -0.24 35.40 8.85
N ALA A 5 0.08 36.11 9.94
CA ALA A 5 -0.81 36.24 11.10
C ALA A 5 -2.14 36.96 10.79
N ARG A 6 -2.13 37.94 9.88
CA ARG A 6 -3.35 38.61 9.38
C ARG A 6 -4.18 37.72 8.47
N ASN A 7 -3.54 36.91 7.62
CA ASN A 7 -4.21 35.88 6.83
C ASN A 7 -4.80 34.79 7.72
N ARG A 8 -4.10 34.39 8.80
CA ARG A 8 -4.62 33.48 9.85
C ARG A 8 -5.89 34.05 10.48
N ARG A 9 -5.88 35.32 10.88
CA ARG A 9 -7.06 36.02 11.43
C ARG A 9 -8.22 36.13 10.44
N ARG A 10 -7.96 36.49 9.17
CA ARG A 10 -9.00 36.56 8.12
C ARG A 10 -9.61 35.19 7.80
N ARG A 11 -8.86 34.09 7.96
CA ARG A 11 -9.40 32.71 7.85
C ARG A 11 -10.39 32.40 8.97
N HIS A 12 -10.12 32.81 10.20
CA HIS A 12 -11.05 32.65 11.34
C HIS A 12 -12.35 33.47 11.14
N GLU A 13 -12.26 34.66 10.57
CA GLU A 13 -13.43 35.53 10.35
C GLU A 13 -14.34 35.06 9.19
N ARG A 14 -13.79 34.33 8.20
CA ARG A 14 -14.54 33.87 7.01
C ARG A 14 -15.21 32.50 7.21
N THR A 15 -14.58 31.60 7.98
CA THR A 15 -15.14 30.28 8.32
C THR A 15 -16.31 30.33 9.30
N GLY A 16 -16.45 31.40 10.08
CA GLY A 16 -17.60 31.62 10.97
C GLY A 16 -18.91 32.03 10.27
N ARG A 17 -18.90 32.33 8.96
CA ARG A 17 -20.07 32.87 8.23
C ARG A 17 -20.69 31.94 7.18
N GLU A 18 -20.00 30.87 6.80
CA GLU A 18 -20.46 29.88 5.82
C GLU A 18 -20.58 28.50 6.49
N GLN A 19 -21.55 28.35 7.41
CA GLN A 19 -21.95 27.06 7.97
C GLN A 19 -23.39 26.76 7.51
N HIS A 20 -23.53 26.14 6.34
CA HIS A 20 -24.64 25.26 5.93
C HIS A 20 -24.30 24.67 4.55
N GLY A 21 -23.40 23.68 4.54
CA GLY A 21 -23.02 22.89 3.37
C GLY A 21 -21.89 21.92 3.71
N SER A 22 -22.06 20.65 3.34
CA SER A 22 -21.23 19.42 3.45
C SER A 22 -19.79 19.49 4.00
N PRO A 23 -19.32 18.46 4.76
CA PRO A 23 -17.96 18.40 5.31
C PRO A 23 -16.95 17.85 4.30
N GLU A 24 -16.23 18.72 3.58
CA GLU A 24 -15.00 18.35 2.87
C GLU A 24 -13.76 18.98 3.55
N GLN A 25 -12.73 18.16 3.75
CA GLN A 25 -11.46 18.45 4.45
C GLN A 25 -10.57 19.43 3.66
N PRO A 26 -9.71 20.21 4.34
CA PRO A 26 -8.58 20.86 3.69
C PRO A 26 -7.25 20.20 4.09
N SER A 27 -6.61 19.49 3.14
CA SER A 27 -5.17 19.67 3.00
C SER A 27 -4.94 21.13 2.58
N TRP A 28 -3.83 21.75 2.98
CA TRP A 28 -3.51 23.12 2.55
C TRP A 28 -3.41 23.25 1.01
N TRP A 29 -3.28 22.11 0.30
CA TRP A 29 -3.39 21.94 -1.16
C TRP A 29 -4.81 21.72 -1.70
N ALA A 30 -5.79 21.34 -0.86
CA ALA A 30 -7.18 21.11 -1.27
C ALA A 30 -8.01 22.40 -1.38
N GLN A 31 -7.54 23.54 -0.87
CA GLN A 31 -8.23 24.83 -1.06
C GLN A 31 -8.07 25.41 -2.49
N PRO A 32 -6.94 25.21 -3.21
CA PRO A 32 -6.83 25.57 -4.61
C PRO A 32 -7.83 24.87 -5.57
N THR A 33 -8.35 23.68 -5.24
CA THR A 33 -9.40 23.03 -6.07
C THR A 33 -10.74 23.75 -5.98
N ASP A 34 -10.95 24.55 -4.93
CA ASP A 34 -12.09 25.45 -4.77
C ASP A 34 -12.03 26.64 -5.77
N VAL A 35 -10.84 26.94 -6.32
CA VAL A 35 -10.68 27.89 -7.45
C VAL A 35 -11.23 27.28 -8.75
N ALA A 36 -11.33 25.95 -8.81
CA ALA A 36 -12.00 25.19 -9.87
C ALA A 36 -13.44 24.79 -9.49
N ARG A 37 -14.17 25.63 -8.72
CA ARG A 37 -15.63 25.48 -8.54
C ARG A 37 -16.32 25.58 -9.91
N GLY A 38 -16.64 24.41 -10.48
CA GLY A 38 -17.22 24.25 -11.81
C GLY A 38 -16.33 23.55 -12.84
N GLY A 39 -15.15 23.06 -12.46
CA GLY A 39 -14.29 22.25 -13.33
C GLY A 39 -14.81 20.83 -13.54
N THR A 40 -14.46 20.22 -14.68
CA THR A 40 -14.75 18.80 -14.95
C THR A 40 -13.98 17.89 -13.99
N THR A 41 -14.39 16.63 -13.85
CA THR A 41 -13.69 15.64 -13.00
C THR A 41 -12.23 15.52 -13.41
N GLU A 42 -11.93 15.50 -14.71
CA GLU A 42 -10.57 15.40 -15.25
C GLU A 42 -9.71 16.61 -14.85
N ALA A 43 -10.30 17.82 -14.78
CA ALA A 43 -9.59 19.01 -14.34
C ALA A 43 -9.27 18.97 -12.84
N LYS A 44 -10.16 18.40 -12.03
CA LYS A 44 -9.94 18.21 -10.59
C LYS A 44 -8.87 17.16 -10.32
N GLU A 45 -8.91 16.04 -11.03
CA GLU A 45 -7.87 14.99 -10.94
C GLU A 45 -6.51 15.52 -11.41
N LEU A 46 -6.47 16.31 -12.49
CA LEU A 46 -5.23 16.94 -12.93
C LEU A 46 -4.71 17.94 -11.89
N ALA A 47 -5.59 18.73 -11.27
CA ALA A 47 -5.22 19.66 -10.21
C ALA A 47 -4.63 18.94 -8.98
N ALA A 48 -5.21 17.80 -8.58
CA ALA A 48 -4.70 16.96 -7.50
C ALA A 48 -3.30 16.42 -7.84
N ARG A 49 -3.15 15.76 -8.99
CA ARG A 49 -1.83 15.27 -9.45
C ARG A 49 -0.77 16.37 -9.52
N VAL A 50 -1.15 17.55 -10.03
CA VAL A 50 -0.25 18.71 -10.09
C VAL A 50 0.02 19.26 -8.69
N ALA A 51 -0.88 19.16 -7.71
CA ALA A 51 -0.58 19.57 -6.34
C ALA A 51 0.37 18.58 -5.64
N ASP A 52 0.20 17.28 -5.85
CA ASP A 52 0.92 16.23 -5.12
C ASP A 52 2.34 15.96 -5.64
N ALA A 53 2.69 16.41 -6.84
CA ALA A 53 4.02 16.24 -7.45
C ALA A 53 5.13 17.05 -6.75
N VAL A 54 5.51 16.70 -5.52
CA VAL A 54 6.53 17.42 -4.73
C VAL A 54 7.95 17.21 -5.26
N GLU A 55 8.19 16.14 -6.01
CA GLU A 55 9.46 15.91 -6.70
C GLU A 55 9.57 16.82 -7.90
N MET A 56 10.64 17.63 -7.93
CA MET A 56 10.87 18.52 -9.05
C MET A 56 12.36 18.83 -9.24
N PRO A 57 12.75 19.16 -10.48
CA PRO A 57 14.09 19.68 -10.77
C PRO A 57 14.46 20.86 -9.87
N CYS A 58 15.70 20.84 -9.39
CA CYS A 58 16.23 21.90 -8.54
C CYS A 58 17.62 22.35 -8.98
N ARG A 59 17.92 23.62 -8.72
CA ARG A 59 19.27 24.18 -8.90
C ARG A 59 19.63 25.09 -7.73
N ALA A 60 20.81 24.86 -7.15
CA ALA A 60 21.43 25.78 -6.20
C ALA A 60 22.30 26.81 -6.93
N THR A 61 22.20 28.08 -6.52
CA THR A 61 23.02 29.18 -7.01
C THR A 61 23.11 30.29 -5.95
N PHE A 62 23.64 31.45 -6.30
CA PHE A 62 23.72 32.62 -5.42
C PHE A 62 22.93 33.79 -5.99
N LEU A 63 22.57 34.74 -5.14
CA LEU A 63 21.74 35.89 -5.54
C LEU A 63 22.43 36.84 -6.53
N ASP A 64 23.75 36.75 -6.67
CA ASP A 64 24.55 37.44 -7.68
C ASP A 64 24.62 36.71 -9.03
N ASP A 65 23.94 35.57 -9.20
CA ASP A 65 23.83 34.87 -10.49
C ASP A 65 23.33 35.83 -11.58
N PRO A 66 24.00 35.90 -12.75
CA PRO A 66 23.58 36.74 -13.87
C PRO A 66 22.14 36.53 -14.33
N VAL A 67 21.54 35.36 -14.08
CA VAL A 67 20.11 35.09 -14.34
C VAL A 67 19.21 36.11 -13.64
N PHE A 68 19.60 36.57 -12.45
CA PHE A 68 18.85 37.55 -11.66
C PHE A 68 19.20 39.01 -11.99
N GLY A 69 20.09 39.25 -12.95
CA GLY A 69 20.48 40.58 -13.40
C GLY A 69 21.83 41.08 -12.86
N GLY A 70 22.59 40.26 -12.13
CA GLY A 70 24.03 40.47 -11.85
C GLY A 70 24.42 41.73 -11.06
N ALA A 71 23.47 42.46 -10.48
CA ALA A 71 23.69 43.81 -9.92
C ALA A 71 23.69 43.89 -8.39
N LEU A 72 23.87 42.78 -7.66
CA LEU A 72 23.87 42.82 -6.19
C LEU A 72 25.06 43.62 -5.61
N ASN A 73 26.20 43.61 -6.31
CA ASN A 73 27.40 44.34 -5.88
C ASN A 73 27.24 45.86 -5.82
N ALA A 74 26.24 46.45 -6.48
CA ALA A 74 26.01 47.89 -6.45
C ALA A 74 25.14 48.35 -5.26
N LEU A 75 24.29 47.46 -4.72
CA LEU A 75 23.35 47.76 -3.62
C LEU A 75 23.95 47.52 -2.23
N LEU A 76 24.85 46.55 -2.08
CA LEU A 76 25.54 46.29 -0.80
C LEU A 76 26.54 47.40 -0.41
N THR A 77 26.91 48.27 -1.36
CA THR A 77 27.81 49.41 -1.12
C THR A 77 27.11 50.74 -0.86
N GLY A 78 25.77 50.81 -0.93
CA GLY A 78 25.08 52.08 -0.73
C GLY A 78 23.57 51.99 -0.62
N ALA A 79 23.08 52.34 0.58
CA ALA A 79 21.78 52.92 0.92
C ALA A 79 21.04 52.17 2.05
N ASP A 80 20.70 52.99 3.03
CA ASP A 80 19.90 52.79 4.23
C ASP A 80 18.57 52.04 3.92
N VAL A 81 18.49 50.78 4.37
CA VAL A 81 17.25 50.00 4.43
C VAL A 81 16.99 49.74 5.90
N THR A 82 15.94 50.34 6.45
CA THR A 82 15.50 50.16 7.84
C THR A 82 14.90 48.76 8.05
N GLN A 83 15.82 47.79 8.13
CA GLN A 83 15.91 46.45 8.76
C GLN A 83 14.80 45.39 8.64
N PRO A 84 15.10 44.29 7.91
CA PRO A 84 15.23 42.90 8.38
C PRO A 84 16.71 42.55 8.72
N PRO A 85 17.05 41.34 9.23
CA PRO A 85 18.01 41.11 10.31
C PRO A 85 19.46 41.51 10.03
N ASP A 86 20.15 41.89 11.11
CA ASP A 86 21.56 42.26 11.16
C ASP A 86 22.46 41.14 10.58
N PRO A 87 23.05 41.33 9.39
CA PRO A 87 23.91 40.35 8.76
C PRO A 87 25.27 40.40 9.46
N GLY A 88 25.49 39.48 10.39
CA GLY A 88 26.80 39.26 11.00
C GLY A 88 27.86 38.95 9.94
N GLY A 89 28.54 39.97 9.42
CA GLY A 89 29.92 39.94 8.93
C GLY A 89 30.28 39.06 7.72
N THR A 90 29.34 38.48 6.98
CA THR A 90 29.69 37.50 5.94
C THR A 90 29.69 38.10 4.54
N THR A 91 30.86 38.17 3.91
CA THR A 91 31.07 38.70 2.55
C THR A 91 30.55 37.82 1.41
N LYS A 92 29.80 36.74 1.72
CA LYS A 92 29.32 35.77 0.72
C LYS A 92 27.91 36.16 0.25
N ALA A 93 27.68 36.10 -1.05
CA ALA A 93 26.35 36.33 -1.64
C ALA A 93 25.30 35.41 -0.99
N PRO A 94 24.06 35.88 -0.79
CA PRO A 94 23.00 35.03 -0.23
C PRO A 94 22.76 33.79 -1.09
N PRO A 95 22.63 32.60 -0.48
CA PRO A 95 22.36 31.36 -1.20
C PRO A 95 20.92 31.35 -1.73
N VAL A 96 20.75 30.84 -2.94
CA VAL A 96 19.46 30.72 -3.64
C VAL A 96 19.21 29.26 -4.04
N LEU A 97 17.98 28.78 -3.84
CA LEU A 97 17.46 27.53 -4.42
C LEU A 97 16.31 27.81 -5.38
N LEU A 98 16.34 27.12 -6.52
CA LEU A 98 15.33 27.17 -7.56
C LEU A 98 14.60 25.84 -7.60
N PHE A 99 13.28 25.83 -7.50
CA PHE A 99 12.43 24.63 -7.62
C PHE A 99 11.46 24.80 -8.79
N GLU A 100 11.64 23.99 -9.84
CA GLU A 100 10.90 24.12 -11.10
C GLU A 100 9.96 22.93 -11.31
N PRO A 101 8.63 23.07 -11.12
CA PRO A 101 7.68 21.97 -11.30
C PRO A 101 7.65 21.48 -12.76
N LEU A 102 7.58 20.15 -12.94
CA LEU A 102 7.52 19.50 -14.25
C LEU A 102 6.19 19.76 -15.00
N HIS A 103 5.12 19.96 -14.24
CA HIS A 103 3.79 20.21 -14.75
C HIS A 103 3.22 21.47 -14.11
N MET A 104 2.60 22.31 -14.92
CA MET A 104 1.88 23.48 -14.46
C MET A 104 0.41 23.37 -14.84
N MET A 105 -0.44 23.77 -13.91
CA MET A 105 -1.85 24.02 -14.19
C MET A 105 -2.11 25.51 -13.96
N ALA A 106 -2.48 26.20 -15.04
CA ALA A 106 -2.70 27.62 -15.01
C ALA A 106 -4.09 27.97 -15.53
N MET A 107 -4.78 28.85 -14.82
CA MET A 107 -6.05 29.44 -15.21
C MET A 107 -5.82 30.87 -15.65
N LYS A 108 -6.33 31.22 -16.84
CA LYS A 108 -6.33 32.60 -17.30
C LYS A 108 -7.67 33.23 -16.93
N ASP A 109 -7.63 34.24 -16.07
CA ASP A 109 -8.77 35.11 -15.82
C ASP A 109 -9.13 35.81 -17.14
N THR A 110 -10.34 35.54 -17.64
CA THR A 110 -10.82 36.07 -18.92
C THR A 110 -11.16 37.56 -18.85
N LEU A 111 -11.40 38.10 -17.65
CA LEU A 111 -11.71 39.51 -17.42
C LEU A 111 -10.43 40.35 -17.30
N THR A 112 -9.45 39.87 -16.52
CA THR A 112 -8.20 40.63 -16.28
C THR A 112 -7.06 40.23 -17.21
N GLY A 113 -7.17 39.07 -17.88
CA GLY A 113 -6.09 38.48 -18.66
C GLY A 113 -4.97 37.86 -17.82
N THR A 114 -5.08 37.93 -16.48
CA THR A 114 -4.06 37.45 -15.54
C THR A 114 -4.00 35.94 -15.53
N VAL A 115 -2.79 35.39 -15.48
CA VAL A 115 -2.56 33.95 -15.34
C VAL A 115 -2.33 33.61 -13.87
N HIS A 116 -3.13 32.69 -13.37
CA HIS A 116 -3.08 32.14 -12.02
C HIS A 116 -2.63 30.68 -12.12
N GLU A 117 -1.38 30.43 -11.75
CA GLU A 117 -0.85 29.07 -11.67
C GLU A 117 -1.12 28.52 -10.26
N LEU A 118 -1.63 27.28 -10.19
CA LEU A 118 -2.20 26.70 -8.98
C LEU A 118 -1.20 26.67 -7.82
N ARG A 119 0.04 26.23 -8.06
CA ARG A 119 1.08 26.13 -7.01
C ARG A 119 1.60 27.48 -6.57
N THR A 120 1.74 28.41 -7.51
CA THR A 120 2.12 29.81 -7.25
C THR A 120 1.13 30.43 -6.27
N GLU A 121 -0.18 30.22 -6.46
CA GLU A 121 -1.18 30.72 -5.51
C GLU A 121 -1.08 30.03 -4.15
N ALA A 122 -0.90 28.71 -4.12
CA ALA A 122 -0.74 27.97 -2.87
C ALA A 122 0.48 28.46 -2.05
N LEU A 123 1.62 28.68 -2.69
CA LEU A 123 2.82 29.23 -2.05
C LEU A 123 2.60 30.67 -1.57
N VAL A 124 1.94 31.52 -2.36
CA VAL A 124 1.61 32.89 -1.95
C VAL A 124 0.69 32.90 -0.73
N MET A 125 -0.28 31.98 -0.67
CA MET A 125 -1.12 31.77 0.51
C MET A 125 -0.33 31.25 1.72
N GLY A 126 0.73 30.49 1.46
CA GLY A 126 1.69 29.97 2.44
C GLY A 126 2.69 31.01 2.98
N GLY A 127 2.79 32.18 2.36
CA GLY A 127 3.69 33.27 2.80
C GLY A 127 4.74 33.67 1.77
N PHE A 128 4.80 33.02 0.61
CA PHE A 128 5.65 33.46 -0.48
C PHE A 128 5.10 34.72 -1.16
N HIS A 129 5.94 35.36 -1.95
CA HIS A 129 5.61 36.57 -2.69
C HIS A 129 5.76 36.31 -4.18
N ARG A 130 4.79 36.75 -4.99
CA ARG A 130 4.99 36.82 -6.43
C ARG A 130 6.19 37.72 -6.73
N LEU A 131 7.09 37.28 -7.61
CA LEU A 131 8.31 38.00 -7.94
C LEU A 131 8.04 39.18 -8.89
N SER A 132 7.19 40.14 -8.53
CA SER A 132 6.95 41.32 -9.38
C SER A 132 8.05 42.38 -9.24
N GLY A 133 8.61 42.54 -8.04
CA GLY A 133 9.70 43.48 -7.72
C GLY A 133 11.10 42.88 -7.81
N PRO A 134 12.14 43.65 -7.43
CA PRO A 134 13.51 43.13 -7.41
C PRO A 134 13.62 41.80 -6.66
N VAL A 135 14.43 40.86 -7.16
CA VAL A 135 14.45 39.49 -6.62
C VAL A 135 14.89 39.41 -5.16
N TRP A 136 15.60 40.43 -4.67
CA TRP A 136 16.06 40.57 -3.29
C TRP A 136 15.00 41.17 -2.37
N SER A 137 13.86 41.65 -2.89
CA SER A 137 12.80 42.24 -2.07
C SER A 137 11.78 41.21 -1.56
N VAL A 138 12.15 39.92 -1.56
CA VAL A 138 11.33 38.85 -0.99
C VAL A 138 11.41 38.90 0.54
N GLU A 139 10.27 38.68 1.21
CA GLU A 139 10.19 38.70 2.67
C GLU A 139 10.40 37.30 3.27
N LEU A 140 10.59 37.24 4.59
CA LEU A 140 10.64 35.99 5.35
C LEU A 140 9.27 35.29 5.33
N ALA A 141 9.26 34.03 4.94
CA ALA A 141 8.09 33.16 5.11
C ALA A 141 8.20 32.42 6.45
N ASP A 142 7.51 32.96 7.47
CA ASP A 142 7.52 32.41 8.83
C ASP A 142 7.15 30.92 8.86
N GLY A 143 7.96 30.10 9.55
CA GLY A 143 7.75 28.65 9.69
C GLY A 143 8.30 27.81 8.53
N TRP A 144 8.61 28.41 7.38
CA TRP A 144 9.20 27.69 6.26
C TRP A 144 10.68 27.42 6.46
N GLY A 145 11.15 26.30 5.92
CA GLY A 145 12.56 25.94 5.97
C GLY A 145 13.01 25.05 4.84
N VAL A 146 14.31 25.13 4.53
CA VAL A 146 14.98 24.17 3.65
C VAL A 146 15.90 23.30 4.48
N TYR A 147 15.84 22.00 4.23
CA TYR A 147 16.66 20.98 4.87
C TYR A 147 17.41 20.19 3.80
N ARG A 148 18.54 19.58 4.17
CA ARG A 148 19.23 18.61 3.30
C ARG A 148 19.35 17.25 3.97
N THR A 149 19.15 16.19 3.20
CA THR A 149 19.60 14.84 3.54
C THR A 149 20.98 14.61 2.92
N LYS A 150 21.45 13.36 2.88
CA LYS A 150 22.69 12.98 2.20
C LYS A 150 22.66 13.27 0.69
N ASP A 151 21.49 13.18 0.07
CA ASP A 151 21.31 13.16 -1.39
C ASP A 151 20.18 14.09 -1.89
N MET A 152 19.39 14.68 -0.99
CA MET A 152 18.25 15.52 -1.33
C MET A 152 18.24 16.87 -0.62
N VAL A 153 17.59 17.83 -1.25
CA VAL A 153 17.16 19.09 -0.64
C VAL A 153 15.64 19.15 -0.59
N VAL A 154 15.10 19.61 0.53
CA VAL A 154 13.66 19.58 0.80
C VAL A 154 13.20 20.93 1.33
N LEU A 155 12.27 21.55 0.62
CA LEU A 155 11.53 22.72 1.05
C LEU A 155 10.30 22.27 1.84
N ARG A 156 10.17 22.77 3.07
CA ARG A 156 9.04 22.50 3.96
C ARG A 156 8.28 23.75 4.29
N ASN A 157 6.97 23.58 4.40
CA ASN A 157 6.07 24.63 4.86
C ASN A 157 6.07 24.76 6.39
N ALA A 158 5.30 25.72 6.90
CA ALA A 158 5.18 25.98 8.34
C ALA A 158 4.58 24.83 9.16
N ASP A 159 3.83 23.93 8.51
CA ASP A 159 3.20 22.76 9.12
C ASP A 159 4.09 21.50 8.98
N GLY A 160 5.31 21.66 8.44
CA GLY A 160 6.28 20.58 8.23
C GLY A 160 6.05 19.74 6.95
N GLY A 161 4.96 19.99 6.22
CA GLY A 161 4.68 19.34 4.95
C GLY A 161 5.72 19.67 3.87
N VAL A 162 6.04 18.70 3.02
CA VAL A 162 6.97 18.87 1.90
C VAL A 162 6.28 19.66 0.79
N ALA A 163 6.83 20.82 0.44
CA ALA A 163 6.35 21.63 -0.67
C ALA A 163 7.15 21.36 -1.96
N ALA A 164 8.43 21.04 -1.82
CA ALA A 164 9.28 20.60 -2.91
C ALA A 164 10.43 19.74 -2.39
N LYS A 165 10.83 18.72 -3.16
CA LYS A 165 12.03 17.93 -2.91
C LYS A 165 12.77 17.63 -4.21
N SER A 166 14.09 17.53 -4.13
CA SER A 166 14.93 17.24 -5.29
C SER A 166 16.22 16.55 -4.90
N LYS A 167 16.69 15.64 -5.75
CA LYS A 167 18.04 15.05 -5.64
C LYS A 167 19.06 16.06 -6.13
N LEU A 168 19.83 16.64 -5.22
CA LEU A 168 20.80 17.69 -5.53
C LEU A 168 21.99 17.59 -4.58
N ALA A 169 23.17 17.33 -5.16
CA ALA A 169 24.43 17.50 -4.45
C ALA A 169 24.75 19.00 -4.36
N LEU A 170 24.73 19.55 -3.15
CA LEU A 170 25.02 20.96 -2.91
C LEU A 170 26.53 21.24 -2.93
N ASP A 171 26.91 22.36 -3.53
CA ASP A 171 28.29 22.84 -3.50
C ASP A 171 28.68 23.20 -2.04
N PRO A 172 29.83 22.74 -1.51
CA PRO A 172 30.27 23.07 -0.16
C PRO A 172 30.35 24.57 0.15
N ALA A 173 30.67 25.41 -0.84
CA ALA A 173 30.67 26.86 -0.71
C ALA A 173 29.25 27.43 -0.53
N TRP A 174 28.27 26.85 -1.23
CA TRP A 174 26.86 27.18 -1.09
C TRP A 174 26.34 26.78 0.30
N GLU A 175 26.67 25.57 0.75
CA GLU A 175 26.29 25.09 2.09
C GLU A 175 26.89 25.95 3.18
N SER A 176 28.17 26.30 3.05
CA SER A 176 28.85 27.21 3.98
C SER A 176 28.15 28.56 4.03
N ALA A 177 27.66 29.09 2.90
CA ALA A 177 26.89 30.33 2.89
C ALA A 177 25.53 30.14 3.59
N ALA A 178 24.79 29.06 3.33
CA ALA A 178 23.50 28.78 3.96
C ALA A 178 23.61 28.64 5.49
N VAL A 179 24.63 27.93 5.97
CA VAL A 179 24.93 27.82 7.41
C VAL A 179 25.27 29.19 7.99
N SER A 180 26.08 29.97 7.28
CA SER A 180 26.56 31.26 7.77
C SER A 180 25.47 32.34 7.82
N HIS A 181 24.57 32.34 6.83
CA HIS A 181 23.42 33.26 6.78
C HIS A 181 22.28 32.79 7.69
N GLY A 182 22.15 31.47 7.92
CA GLY A 182 21.02 30.88 8.65
C GLY A 182 19.71 30.85 7.84
N TYR A 183 19.74 31.29 6.59
CA TYR A 183 18.60 31.33 5.69
C TYR A 183 19.01 31.07 4.23
N VAL A 184 18.02 30.77 3.40
CA VAL A 184 18.14 30.59 1.95
C VAL A 184 17.03 31.38 1.26
N LEU A 185 17.31 31.98 0.10
CA LEU A 185 16.26 32.50 -0.78
C LEU A 185 15.75 31.35 -1.65
N VAL A 186 14.44 31.16 -1.66
CA VAL A 186 13.82 30.11 -2.47
C VAL A 186 12.97 30.76 -3.55
N PHE A 187 13.19 30.38 -4.80
CA PHE A 187 12.30 30.71 -5.91
C PHE A 187 11.62 29.44 -6.43
N HIS A 188 10.32 29.54 -6.67
CA HIS A 188 9.50 28.44 -7.16
C HIS A 188 8.58 28.91 -8.28
N GLY A 189 8.47 28.10 -9.33
CA GLY A 189 7.62 28.33 -10.49
C GLY A 189 8.24 27.77 -11.76
N HIS A 190 7.56 27.91 -12.89
CA HIS A 190 8.10 27.44 -14.17
C HIS A 190 7.83 28.44 -15.32
N PRO A 191 8.80 28.64 -16.23
CA PRO A 191 10.20 28.19 -16.15
C PRO A 191 11.05 29.08 -15.22
N LEU A 192 11.92 28.47 -14.41
CA LEU A 192 13.00 29.15 -13.66
C LEU A 192 14.35 29.06 -14.39
N GLY A 193 14.40 28.23 -15.43
CA GLY A 193 15.60 27.88 -16.15
C GLY A 193 16.48 26.96 -15.32
N VAL A 194 15.89 25.97 -14.67
CA VAL A 194 16.56 24.85 -14.03
C VAL A 194 16.94 23.82 -15.09
N GLU A 195 15.95 23.35 -15.86
CA GLU A 195 16.14 22.35 -16.92
C GLU A 195 16.24 22.96 -18.32
N PRO A 196 16.96 22.32 -19.25
CA PRO A 196 16.92 22.69 -20.66
C PRO A 196 15.50 22.45 -21.24
N PRO A 197 14.93 23.42 -21.97
CA PRO A 197 13.64 23.23 -22.63
C PRO A 197 13.75 22.21 -23.79
N PRO A 198 12.63 21.61 -24.25
CA PRO A 198 12.64 20.68 -25.37
C PRO A 198 13.35 21.24 -26.61
N GLY A 199 14.26 20.43 -27.18
CA GLY A 199 15.07 20.82 -28.35
C GLY A 199 16.36 21.57 -28.02
N LYS A 200 16.64 21.86 -26.74
CA LYS A 200 17.95 22.30 -26.26
C LYS A 200 18.63 21.23 -25.41
N THR A 201 19.95 21.22 -25.44
CA THR A 201 20.79 20.39 -24.56
C THR A 201 21.43 21.28 -23.51
N GLU A 202 22.00 20.71 -22.45
CA GLU A 202 22.74 21.50 -21.46
C GLU A 202 23.85 22.37 -22.08
N GLN A 203 24.47 21.89 -23.17
CA GLN A 203 25.53 22.62 -23.88
C GLN A 203 25.00 23.82 -24.68
N THR A 204 23.77 23.72 -25.21
CA THR A 204 23.16 24.78 -26.04
C THR A 204 22.22 25.68 -25.24
N TYR A 205 21.91 25.31 -24.00
CA TYR A 205 21.07 26.08 -23.09
C TYR A 205 21.89 27.04 -22.23
N THR A 206 22.04 28.27 -22.73
CA THR A 206 22.98 29.26 -22.17
C THR A 206 22.42 29.99 -20.95
N THR A 207 23.29 30.63 -20.16
CA THR A 207 22.88 31.54 -19.07
C THR A 207 21.96 32.65 -19.56
N ARG A 208 22.16 33.12 -20.80
CA ARG A 208 21.28 34.12 -21.42
C ARG A 208 19.87 33.57 -21.64
N ASP A 209 19.75 32.32 -22.07
CA ASP A 209 18.46 31.65 -22.26
C ASP A 209 17.73 31.50 -20.91
N ARG A 210 18.42 30.99 -19.89
CA ARG A 210 17.90 30.90 -18.52
C ARG A 210 17.40 32.25 -18.01
N ALA A 211 18.18 33.32 -18.22
CA ALA A 211 17.80 34.67 -17.83
C ALA A 211 16.57 35.21 -18.60
N MET A 212 16.40 34.83 -19.87
CA MET A 212 15.23 35.21 -20.66
C MET A 212 13.98 34.48 -20.15
N GLU A 213 14.05 33.17 -19.93
CA GLU A 213 12.94 32.37 -19.39
C GLU A 213 12.53 32.85 -18.00
N PHE A 214 13.49 33.05 -17.10
CA PHE A 214 13.23 33.58 -15.77
C PHE A 214 12.52 34.94 -15.83
N ARG A 215 12.98 35.88 -16.66
CA ARG A 215 12.33 37.20 -16.83
C ARG A 215 10.93 37.08 -17.42
N GLN A 216 10.72 36.20 -18.39
CA GLN A 216 9.42 35.99 -19.03
C GLN A 216 8.41 35.38 -18.05
N ALA A 217 8.81 34.33 -17.32
CA ALA A 217 7.98 33.71 -16.29
C ALA A 217 7.63 34.70 -15.17
N ARG A 218 8.63 35.49 -14.76
CA ARG A 218 8.44 36.58 -13.80
C ARG A 218 7.42 37.62 -14.27
N TYR A 219 7.54 38.08 -15.52
CA TYR A 219 6.61 39.04 -16.13
C TYR A 219 5.18 38.50 -16.19
N ASN A 220 5.03 37.20 -16.46
CA ASN A 220 3.75 36.52 -16.47
C ASN A 220 3.19 36.20 -15.07
N GLY A 221 3.93 36.53 -14.01
CA GLY A 221 3.54 36.28 -12.63
C GLY A 221 3.56 34.80 -12.22
N LEU A 222 4.31 33.96 -12.93
CA LEU A 222 4.41 32.50 -12.72
C LEU A 222 5.45 32.11 -11.66
N LEU A 223 6.18 33.08 -11.12
CA LEU A 223 7.26 32.85 -10.16
C LEU A 223 6.93 33.45 -8.80
N THR A 224 7.26 32.70 -7.76
CA THR A 224 7.19 33.12 -6.37
C THR A 224 8.55 33.04 -5.71
N GLY A 225 8.74 33.78 -4.62
CA GLY A 225 9.91 33.67 -3.78
C GLY A 225 9.72 34.11 -2.34
N ALA A 226 10.60 33.60 -1.48
CA ALA A 226 10.66 33.92 -0.07
C ALA A 226 12.08 33.75 0.48
N VAL A 227 12.37 34.41 1.60
CA VAL A 227 13.45 34.01 2.49
C VAL A 227 12.91 32.92 3.42
N VAL A 228 13.62 31.81 3.55
CA VAL A 228 13.24 30.69 4.44
C VAL A 228 14.42 30.27 5.31
N LYS A 229 14.13 29.67 6.47
CA LYS A 229 15.18 29.22 7.40
C LYS A 229 16.03 28.12 6.77
N TRP A 230 17.35 28.18 6.95
CA TRP A 230 18.21 27.04 6.68
C TRP A 230 18.18 26.08 7.88
N GLY A 231 17.67 24.88 7.67
CA GLY A 231 17.53 23.85 8.70
C GLY A 231 18.79 23.00 8.91
N GLY A 232 19.73 23.00 7.96
CA GLY A 232 20.95 22.20 8.03
C GLY A 232 20.78 20.78 7.47
N ILE A 233 21.73 19.91 7.83
CA ILE A 233 21.62 18.47 7.58
C ILE A 233 20.56 17.92 8.53
N THR A 234 19.60 17.19 7.99
CA THR A 234 18.70 16.34 8.76
C THR A 234 19.11 14.88 8.52
N GLU A 235 19.40 14.17 9.61
CA GLU A 235 19.42 12.71 9.61
C GLU A 235 17.99 12.14 9.79
N ASP A 236 17.05 13.02 10.16
CA ASP A 236 15.66 12.64 10.41
C ASP A 236 15.00 12.17 9.12
N THR A 237 14.30 11.06 9.25
CA THR A 237 13.46 10.53 8.19
C THR A 237 12.42 11.53 7.72
N LEU A 238 12.18 11.57 6.41
CA LEU A 238 11.24 12.51 5.83
C LEU A 238 9.92 11.86 5.42
N ASP A 239 9.94 10.53 5.28
CA ASP A 239 8.85 9.78 4.69
C ASP A 239 8.13 8.97 5.77
N TRP A 240 6.81 8.87 5.60
CA TRP A 240 6.03 7.89 6.33
C TRP A 240 6.26 6.53 5.71
N VAL A 241 6.25 5.50 6.55
CA VAL A 241 6.27 4.11 6.08
C VAL A 241 5.14 3.36 6.75
N LEU A 242 4.31 2.72 5.94
CA LEU A 242 3.19 1.93 6.41
C LEU A 242 3.56 0.44 6.32
N PHE A 243 3.29 -0.30 7.38
CA PHE A 243 3.54 -1.73 7.45
C PHE A 243 2.26 -2.49 7.77
N PRO A 244 2.06 -3.67 7.15
CA PRO A 244 0.96 -4.55 7.49
C PRO A 244 1.09 -5.10 8.94
N PRO A 245 0.02 -5.71 9.48
CA PRO A 245 0.13 -6.56 10.66
C PRO A 245 1.24 -7.61 10.51
N GLY A 246 1.81 -8.03 11.62
CA GLY A 246 2.94 -8.98 11.69
C GLY A 246 4.32 -8.31 11.59
N ALA A 247 4.41 -7.08 11.06
CA ALA A 247 5.66 -6.35 10.99
C ALA A 247 6.27 -6.17 12.40
N PHE A 248 7.55 -6.50 12.53
CA PHE A 248 8.26 -6.52 13.82
C PHE A 248 7.60 -7.41 14.90
N GLY A 249 6.79 -8.39 14.49
CA GLY A 249 6.03 -9.25 15.40
C GLY A 249 4.83 -8.56 16.07
N LEU A 250 4.42 -7.39 15.57
CA LEU A 250 3.24 -6.68 16.08
C LEU A 250 1.96 -7.19 15.42
N PRO A 251 0.91 -7.52 16.18
CA PRO A 251 -0.36 -8.01 15.61
C PRO A 251 -1.22 -6.90 15.00
N LEU A 252 -0.77 -5.65 15.00
CA LEU A 252 -1.51 -4.48 14.51
C LEU A 252 -0.80 -3.86 13.31
N PRO A 253 -1.53 -3.22 12.38
CA PRO A 253 -0.92 -2.36 11.37
C PRO A 253 -0.05 -1.28 12.02
N LEU A 254 1.04 -0.91 11.37
CA LEU A 254 1.98 0.08 11.89
C LEU A 254 2.20 1.21 10.89
N ALA A 255 2.23 2.45 11.37
CA ALA A 255 2.75 3.59 10.62
C ALA A 255 3.99 4.14 11.32
N TYR A 256 5.11 4.17 10.60
CA TYR A 256 6.31 4.90 10.99
C TYR A 256 6.17 6.35 10.54
N VAL A 257 6.21 7.25 11.51
CA VAL A 257 6.00 8.68 11.35
C VAL A 257 7.27 9.40 11.75
N PRO A 258 7.80 10.32 10.95
CA PRO A 258 8.97 11.07 11.35
C PRO A 258 8.84 11.83 12.69
N ILE A 259 9.89 11.81 13.52
CA ILE A 259 9.84 12.43 14.86
C ILE A 259 9.59 13.93 14.85
N TRP A 260 10.02 14.61 13.79
CA TRP A 260 9.79 16.04 13.65
C TRP A 260 8.29 16.39 13.56
N SER A 261 7.42 15.46 13.12
CA SER A 261 5.96 15.64 13.13
C SER A 261 5.40 15.92 14.52
N PHE A 262 6.08 15.43 15.57
CA PHE A 262 5.66 15.63 16.96
C PHE A 262 6.36 16.81 17.64
N THR A 263 7.46 17.32 17.06
CA THR A 263 8.28 18.37 17.69
C THR A 263 7.52 19.67 17.95
N PRO A 264 6.72 20.22 17.02
CA PRO A 264 5.89 21.40 17.28
C PRO A 264 4.87 21.21 18.41
N HIS A 265 4.56 19.95 18.74
CA HIS A 265 3.55 19.56 19.71
C HIS A 265 4.13 19.11 21.06
N GLY A 266 5.44 19.31 21.27
CA GLY A 266 6.14 18.95 22.51
C GLY A 266 6.88 17.62 22.48
N GLY A 267 7.01 16.99 21.31
CA GLY A 267 7.65 15.69 21.13
C GLY A 267 6.69 14.51 21.32
N PRO A 268 7.12 13.28 20.97
CA PRO A 268 6.27 12.09 21.08
C PRO A 268 5.87 11.77 22.52
N GLU A 269 6.70 12.11 23.51
CA GLU A 269 6.41 11.92 24.93
C GLU A 269 5.18 12.71 25.40
N ALA A 270 4.89 13.86 24.77
CA ALA A 270 3.69 14.66 25.08
C ALA A 270 2.38 13.92 24.76
N PHE A 271 2.46 12.83 24.00
CA PHE A 271 1.34 11.95 23.65
C PHE A 271 1.47 10.57 24.30
N GLY A 272 2.32 10.41 25.31
CA GLY A 272 2.49 9.15 26.04
C GLY A 272 3.30 8.08 25.32
N PHE A 273 4.02 8.43 24.23
CA PHE A 273 4.87 7.46 23.55
C PHE A 273 6.04 7.04 24.43
N THR A 274 6.42 5.77 24.34
CA THR A 274 7.59 5.21 25.04
C THR A 274 8.60 4.67 24.04
N ARG A 275 9.88 4.67 24.42
CA ARG A 275 10.93 3.98 23.65
C ARG A 275 10.57 2.51 23.48
N LEU A 276 10.57 2.05 22.25
CA LEU A 276 10.34 0.65 21.92
C LEU A 276 11.58 -0.14 22.31
N ASN A 277 11.38 -1.22 23.06
CA ASN A 277 12.42 -2.20 23.33
C ASN A 277 12.19 -3.45 22.49
N LYS A 278 13.08 -4.44 22.57
CA LYS A 278 12.97 -5.72 21.82
C LYS A 278 11.67 -6.51 22.06
N ARG A 279 10.79 -6.10 22.99
CA ARG A 279 9.51 -6.75 23.29
C ARG A 279 8.28 -5.97 22.81
N VAL A 280 8.48 -4.87 22.07
CA VAL A 280 7.47 -4.04 21.38
C VAL A 280 6.13 -3.95 22.13
N GLN A 281 6.17 -3.51 23.39
CA GLN A 281 4.97 -3.15 24.13
C GLN A 281 4.77 -1.65 24.03
N ALA A 282 3.92 -1.22 23.09
CA ALA A 282 3.55 0.17 22.93
C ALA A 282 2.34 0.52 23.83
N PRO A 283 2.40 1.57 24.67
CA PRO A 283 1.27 2.08 25.46
C PRO A 283 0.22 2.71 24.55
N PHE A 284 -0.97 3.03 25.07
CA PHE A 284 -1.92 3.84 24.32
C PHE A 284 -1.48 5.30 24.28
N ALA A 285 -1.65 5.95 23.14
CA ALA A 285 -1.39 7.37 23.00
C ALA A 285 -2.40 8.21 23.79
N GLU A 286 -1.93 9.27 24.42
CA GLU A 286 -2.75 10.22 25.16
C GLU A 286 -3.13 11.42 24.27
N GLY A 287 -4.41 11.79 24.28
CA GLY A 287 -4.87 13.00 23.58
C GLY A 287 -4.68 12.99 22.07
N MET A 288 -4.63 11.81 21.45
CA MET A 288 -4.47 11.64 20.01
C MET A 288 -5.34 10.50 19.48
N VAL A 289 -5.93 10.71 18.31
CA VAL A 289 -6.67 9.69 17.54
C VAL A 289 -6.22 9.71 16.09
N ALA A 290 -6.41 8.58 15.42
CA ALA A 290 -6.22 8.44 13.98
C ALA A 290 -7.53 8.68 13.25
N LYS A 291 -7.56 9.63 12.32
CA LYS A 291 -8.65 9.84 11.40
C LYS A 291 -8.27 9.28 10.04
N LEU A 292 -9.02 8.27 9.59
CA LEU A 292 -8.88 7.66 8.29
C LEU A 292 -9.91 8.21 7.31
N THR A 293 -9.48 8.43 6.08
CA THR A 293 -10.32 8.69 4.90
C THR A 293 -10.04 7.61 3.85
N THR A 294 -10.62 7.75 2.66
CA THR A 294 -10.29 6.87 1.53
C THR A 294 -8.81 6.94 1.12
N THR A 295 -8.18 8.09 1.31
CA THR A 295 -6.84 8.41 0.79
C THR A 295 -5.86 8.83 1.87
N ASP A 296 -6.31 9.10 3.10
CA ASP A 296 -5.52 9.79 4.11
C ASP A 296 -5.58 9.09 5.46
N LEU A 297 -4.49 9.23 6.20
CA LEU A 297 -4.41 8.97 7.62
C LEU A 297 -3.93 10.26 8.30
N ASP A 298 -4.79 10.90 9.07
CA ASP A 298 -4.46 12.06 9.88
C ASP A 298 -4.34 11.68 11.36
N LEU A 299 -3.30 12.16 12.04
CA LEU A 299 -3.19 12.14 13.49
C LEU A 299 -3.67 13.47 14.05
N VAL A 300 -4.67 13.42 14.92
CA VAL A 300 -5.33 14.62 15.44
C VAL A 300 -5.57 14.56 16.95
N ARG A 301 -5.63 15.73 17.60
CA ARG A 301 -6.04 15.88 18.99
C ARG A 301 -7.57 15.98 19.07
N PRO A 302 -8.27 14.97 19.63
CA PRO A 302 -9.72 15.01 19.72
C PRO A 302 -10.15 16.15 20.68
N GLY A 303 -11.19 16.89 20.29
CA GLY A 303 -11.78 17.95 21.12
C GLY A 303 -11.06 19.31 21.10
N GLU A 304 -9.93 19.44 20.41
CA GLU A 304 -9.29 20.73 20.18
C GLU A 304 -10.08 21.54 19.15
N ALA A 305 -10.50 22.75 19.54
CA ALA A 305 -11.37 23.59 18.71
C ALA A 305 -10.59 24.32 17.60
N ASP A 306 -9.32 24.66 17.88
CA ASP A 306 -8.45 25.24 16.86
C ASP A 306 -7.88 24.12 15.96
N ARG A 307 -8.39 24.03 14.74
CA ARG A 307 -7.95 23.03 13.76
C ARG A 307 -6.44 23.06 13.48
N ALA A 308 -5.80 24.23 13.58
CA ALA A 308 -4.36 24.35 13.37
C ALA A 308 -3.55 23.76 14.53
N ILE A 309 -4.17 23.57 15.70
CA ILE A 309 -3.59 22.91 16.87
C ILE A 309 -4.03 21.45 16.93
N ALA A 310 -5.25 21.16 16.45
CA ALA A 310 -5.83 19.83 16.44
C ALA A 310 -5.07 18.89 15.50
N PHE A 311 -4.66 19.35 14.31
CA PHE A 311 -3.87 18.54 13.39
C PHE A 311 -2.43 18.40 13.89
N ILE A 312 -1.94 17.15 13.97
CA ILE A 312 -0.57 16.85 14.36
C ILE A 312 0.26 16.60 13.10
N THR A 313 -0.17 15.62 12.30
CA THR A 313 0.48 15.24 11.04
C THR A 313 -0.42 14.30 10.26
N GLY A 314 -0.13 14.07 8.98
CA GLY A 314 -0.93 13.18 8.15
C GLY A 314 -0.13 12.54 7.02
N TYR A 315 -0.63 11.40 6.59
CA TYR A 315 -0.18 10.65 5.42
C TYR A 315 -1.25 10.72 4.34
N HIS A 316 -0.81 10.97 3.12
CA HIS A 316 -1.65 10.92 1.93
C HIS A 316 -1.15 9.77 1.03
N CYS A 317 -2.05 8.85 0.68
CA CYS A 317 -1.80 7.83 -0.30
C CYS A 317 -1.78 8.46 -1.70
N GLY A 318 -0.61 8.48 -2.34
CA GLY A 318 -0.48 8.97 -3.70
C GLY A 318 -1.35 8.22 -4.72
N ASP A 319 -1.49 8.80 -5.91
CA ASP A 319 -2.44 8.34 -6.93
C ASP A 319 -2.06 7.02 -7.63
N GLU A 320 -0.87 6.49 -7.41
CA GLU A 320 -0.39 5.26 -8.05
C GLU A 320 -1.27 4.06 -7.69
N PRO A 321 -1.74 3.26 -8.67
CA PRO A 321 -2.66 2.15 -8.41
C PRO A 321 -2.16 1.15 -7.36
N ALA A 322 -0.87 0.83 -7.37
CA ALA A 322 -0.27 -0.08 -6.41
C ALA A 322 -0.31 0.48 -4.97
N ASN A 323 -0.04 1.78 -4.81
CA ASN A 323 -0.10 2.44 -3.51
C ASN A 323 -1.54 2.52 -2.99
N LYS A 324 -2.50 2.81 -3.87
CA LYS A 324 -3.93 2.81 -3.53
C LYS A 324 -4.41 1.45 -3.07
N GLN A 325 -4.11 0.40 -3.83
CA GLN A 325 -4.53 -0.96 -3.47
C GLN A 325 -3.93 -1.39 -2.13
N PHE A 326 -2.62 -1.13 -1.92
CA PHE A 326 -1.97 -1.39 -0.64
C PHE A 326 -2.60 -0.59 0.50
N PHE A 327 -2.82 0.71 0.32
CA PHE A 327 -3.39 1.58 1.34
C PHE A 327 -4.85 1.20 1.66
N GLU A 328 -5.65 0.82 0.67
CA GLU A 328 -7.02 0.35 0.88
C GLU A 328 -7.05 -0.91 1.75
N GLY A 329 -6.23 -1.92 1.43
CA GLY A 329 -6.10 -3.13 2.25
C GLY A 329 -5.59 -2.82 3.67
N TRP A 330 -4.55 -2.00 3.76
CA TRP A 330 -3.97 -1.56 5.03
C TRP A 330 -4.97 -0.77 5.90
N ARG A 331 -5.75 0.13 5.28
CA ARG A 331 -6.82 0.90 5.93
C ARG A 331 -7.89 -0.03 6.50
N GLN A 332 -8.32 -1.02 5.72
CA GLN A 332 -9.33 -1.98 6.16
C GLN A 332 -8.86 -2.74 7.41
N MET A 333 -7.61 -3.21 7.41
CA MET A 333 -7.02 -3.88 8.58
C MET A 333 -7.05 -3.00 9.85
N ILE A 334 -6.83 -1.69 9.73
CA ILE A 334 -6.91 -0.76 10.86
C ILE A 334 -8.33 -0.61 11.38
N LEU A 335 -9.30 -0.52 10.46
CA LEU A 335 -10.71 -0.44 10.81
C LEU A 335 -11.16 -1.71 11.55
N ASP A 336 -10.74 -2.87 11.07
CA ASP A 336 -11.06 -4.17 11.66
C ASP A 336 -10.41 -4.33 13.05
N CYS A 337 -9.17 -3.85 13.23
CA CYS A 337 -8.46 -3.87 14.51
C CYS A 337 -8.87 -2.74 15.46
N GLY A 338 -9.62 -1.73 14.99
CA GLY A 338 -10.04 -0.54 15.74
C GLY A 338 -8.90 0.43 16.11
N GLY A 339 -7.70 0.24 15.56
CA GLY A 339 -6.50 0.99 15.90
C GLY A 339 -5.25 0.54 15.16
N LEU A 340 -4.18 1.30 15.35
CA LEU A 340 -2.86 1.01 14.77
C LEU A 340 -1.75 1.33 15.76
N VAL A 341 -0.53 0.89 15.47
CA VAL A 341 0.67 1.35 16.17
C VAL A 341 1.29 2.51 15.38
N ILE A 342 1.49 3.65 16.04
CA ILE A 342 2.35 4.70 15.52
C ILE A 342 3.72 4.53 16.13
N MET A 343 4.72 4.40 15.27
CA MET A 343 6.13 4.42 15.64
C MET A 343 6.74 5.71 15.12
N THR A 344 7.68 6.30 15.85
CA THR A 344 8.33 7.52 15.43
C THR A 344 9.79 7.56 15.85
N GLY A 345 10.64 8.08 14.96
CA GLY A 345 12.08 8.08 15.15
C GLY A 345 12.78 9.08 14.24
N ASN A 346 14.09 9.17 14.43
CA ASN A 346 14.99 10.10 13.77
C ASN A 346 15.83 9.46 12.65
N ARG A 347 15.55 8.22 12.27
CA ARG A 347 16.29 7.51 11.20
C ARG A 347 15.32 7.04 10.13
N ASP A 348 15.80 6.96 8.89
CA ASP A 348 15.00 6.41 7.81
C ASP A 348 14.61 4.97 8.10
N MET A 349 13.32 4.69 7.96
CA MET A 349 12.78 3.35 8.03
C MET A 349 12.73 2.78 6.61
N PRO A 350 13.25 1.57 6.36
CA PRO A 350 13.11 0.94 5.05
C PRO A 350 11.64 0.67 4.74
N ALA A 351 11.20 0.96 3.51
CA ALA A 351 9.82 0.79 3.09
C ALA A 351 9.37 -0.68 2.97
N LEU A 352 10.32 -1.61 2.85
CA LEU A 352 10.08 -3.04 2.67
C LEU A 352 10.91 -3.82 3.68
N LEU A 353 10.29 -4.78 4.35
CA LEU A 353 10.97 -5.83 5.13
C LEU A 353 11.08 -7.09 4.28
N GLY A 354 12.08 -7.93 4.54
CA GLY A 354 12.34 -9.18 3.83
C GLY A 354 13.15 -9.02 2.54
N ALA A 355 13.42 -7.79 2.08
CA ALA A 355 14.20 -7.54 0.86
C ALA A 355 15.68 -7.97 0.99
N SER A 356 16.25 -7.87 2.19
CA SER A 356 17.56 -8.44 2.53
C SER A 356 17.75 -8.53 4.04
N ARG A 357 18.63 -9.43 4.48
CA ARG A 357 18.99 -9.57 5.90
C ARG A 357 19.58 -8.28 6.51
N GLU A 358 20.34 -7.52 5.71
CA GLU A 358 20.98 -6.28 6.15
C GLU A 358 19.94 -5.16 6.35
N GLN A 359 18.98 -5.05 5.43
CA GLN A 359 17.87 -4.10 5.53
C GLN A 359 16.95 -4.44 6.71
N ASP A 360 16.65 -5.72 6.93
CA ASP A 360 15.87 -6.16 8.08
C ASP A 360 16.59 -5.85 9.39
N GLN A 361 17.88 -6.16 9.48
CA GLN A 361 18.69 -5.83 10.65
C GLN A 361 18.66 -4.32 10.93
N TYR A 362 18.84 -3.51 9.89
CA TYR A 362 18.77 -2.05 10.00
C TYR A 362 17.37 -1.58 10.46
N ALA A 363 16.29 -2.14 9.92
CA ALA A 363 14.93 -1.82 10.35
C ALA A 363 14.68 -2.16 11.83
N TRP A 364 15.20 -3.30 12.31
CA TRP A 364 15.14 -3.68 13.73
C TRP A 364 15.95 -2.74 14.63
N GLU A 365 17.10 -2.24 14.16
CA GLU A 365 17.90 -1.22 14.86
C GLU A 365 17.12 0.10 14.96
N VAL A 366 16.54 0.58 13.85
CA VAL A 366 15.73 1.81 13.83
C VAL A 366 14.52 1.66 14.76
N MET A 367 13.83 0.52 14.73
CA MET A 367 12.70 0.25 15.63
C MET A 367 13.13 0.31 17.11
N GLY A 368 14.26 -0.30 17.46
CA GLY A 368 14.78 -0.28 18.84
C GLY A 368 15.22 1.10 19.34
N GLU A 369 15.46 2.03 18.42
CA GLU A 369 15.75 3.44 18.72
C GLU A 369 14.50 4.32 18.65
N SER A 370 13.36 3.79 18.20
CA SER A 370 12.14 4.56 18.01
C SER A 370 11.28 4.62 19.27
N TRP A 371 10.31 5.52 19.26
CA TRP A 371 9.23 5.60 20.22
C TRP A 371 7.97 5.01 19.57
N GLY A 372 7.06 4.46 20.36
CA GLY A 372 5.79 4.00 19.82
C GLY A 372 4.64 4.05 20.81
N ALA A 373 3.43 4.15 20.26
CA ALA A 373 2.17 4.10 20.97
C ALA A 373 1.08 3.49 20.08
N LYS A 374 0.08 2.85 20.70
CA LYS A 374 -1.17 2.43 20.06
C LYS A 374 -2.10 3.62 19.96
N VAL A 375 -2.64 3.85 18.78
CA VAL A 375 -3.53 4.97 18.49
C VAL A 375 -4.88 4.40 18.05
N LEU A 376 -5.95 4.91 18.66
CA LEU A 376 -7.31 4.49 18.33
C LEU A 376 -7.82 5.24 17.10
N VAL A 377 -8.64 4.57 16.31
CA VAL A 377 -9.35 5.21 15.19
C VAL A 377 -10.50 6.06 15.74
N SER A 378 -10.66 7.26 15.20
CA SER A 378 -11.76 8.17 15.54
C SER A 378 -13.12 7.55 15.21
N GLU A 379 -14.14 7.86 16.02
CA GLU A 379 -15.51 7.37 15.78
C GLU A 379 -16.04 7.82 14.41
N ASP A 380 -15.74 9.05 13.98
CA ASP A 380 -16.12 9.57 12.66
C ASP A 380 -15.60 8.68 11.53
N SER A 381 -14.35 8.21 11.62
CA SER A 381 -13.78 7.30 10.62
C SER A 381 -14.43 5.91 10.62
N LYS A 382 -14.94 5.44 11.77
CA LYS A 382 -15.71 4.19 11.83
C LYS A 382 -17.07 4.36 11.16
N VAL A 383 -17.70 5.52 11.34
CA VAL A 383 -18.98 5.87 10.70
C VAL A 383 -18.82 6.07 9.19
N ASP A 384 -17.77 6.77 8.75
CA ASP A 384 -17.47 6.97 7.34
C ASP A 384 -17.12 5.65 6.64
N ALA A 385 -16.42 4.73 7.32
CA ALA A 385 -16.21 3.37 6.83
C ALA A 385 -17.55 2.64 6.65
N LEU A 386 -18.46 2.71 7.62
CA LEU A 386 -19.80 2.11 7.50
C LEU A 386 -20.66 2.75 6.39
N ALA A 387 -20.38 3.99 6.01
CA ALA A 387 -21.07 4.70 4.92
C ALA A 387 -20.45 4.47 3.53
N THR A 388 -19.17 4.10 3.46
CA THR A 388 -18.42 3.82 2.22
C THR A 388 -18.24 2.34 1.92
N VAL A 389 -18.56 1.45 2.87
CA VAL A 389 -18.86 0.05 2.57
C VAL A 389 -20.00 0.05 1.55
N PRO A 390 -19.83 -0.51 0.33
CA PRO A 390 -20.96 -0.68 -0.58
C PRO A 390 -22.05 -1.38 0.22
N ALA A 391 -23.25 -0.78 0.23
CA ALA A 391 -24.35 -1.19 1.09
C ALA A 391 -24.33 -2.70 1.30
N ARG A 392 -24.23 -3.15 2.57
CA ARG A 392 -24.35 -4.56 2.97
C ARG A 392 -25.36 -5.20 2.00
N PRO A 393 -24.98 -6.24 1.22
CA PRO A 393 -25.86 -6.78 0.21
C PRO A 393 -27.22 -7.00 0.88
N GLN A 394 -28.26 -6.37 0.31
CA GLN A 394 -29.62 -6.45 0.85
C GLN A 394 -29.88 -7.90 1.23
N GLU A 395 -30.42 -8.14 2.43
CA GLU A 395 -30.91 -9.47 2.82
C GLU A 395 -31.71 -10.06 1.65
N GLY A 396 -31.10 -11.01 0.92
CA GLY A 396 -31.64 -11.55 -0.32
C GLY A 396 -30.70 -11.58 -1.54
N GLN A 397 -29.58 -10.86 -1.57
CA GLN A 397 -28.56 -11.08 -2.63
C GLN A 397 -27.57 -12.18 -2.20
N PRO A 398 -27.39 -13.26 -2.99
CA PRO A 398 -26.41 -14.29 -2.69
C PRO A 398 -25.00 -13.67 -2.60
N ARG A 399 -24.22 -14.05 -1.57
CA ARG A 399 -22.78 -13.70 -1.53
C ARG A 399 -22.12 -14.14 -2.82
N GLU A 400 -21.14 -13.37 -3.30
CA GLU A 400 -20.40 -13.68 -4.52
C GLU A 400 -19.83 -15.11 -4.51
N VAL A 401 -19.39 -15.59 -3.33
CA VAL A 401 -18.91 -16.97 -3.14
C VAL A 401 -19.97 -18.03 -3.42
N ILE A 402 -21.25 -17.76 -3.10
CA ILE A 402 -22.37 -18.67 -3.37
C ILE A 402 -22.65 -18.69 -4.87
N ALA A 403 -22.67 -17.53 -5.53
CA ALA A 403 -22.84 -17.47 -6.98
C ALA A 403 -21.70 -18.19 -7.72
N ARG A 404 -20.45 -18.05 -7.24
CA ARG A 404 -19.29 -18.80 -7.75
C ARG A 404 -19.44 -20.30 -7.53
N ALA A 405 -19.92 -20.71 -6.35
CA ALA A 405 -20.15 -22.12 -6.05
C ALA A 405 -21.23 -22.75 -6.93
N GLU A 406 -22.29 -22.02 -7.25
CA GLU A 406 -23.34 -22.50 -8.17
C GLU A 406 -22.78 -22.72 -9.58
N HIS A 407 -22.03 -21.76 -10.10
CA HIS A 407 -21.36 -21.90 -11.40
C HIS A 407 -20.33 -23.05 -11.39
N GLN A 408 -19.58 -23.19 -10.30
CA GLN A 408 -18.63 -24.29 -10.13
C GLN A 408 -19.35 -25.64 -10.05
N ALA A 409 -20.50 -25.75 -9.39
CA ALA A 409 -21.27 -26.99 -9.33
C ALA A 409 -21.76 -27.45 -10.71
N GLU A 410 -22.27 -26.53 -11.54
CA GLU A 410 -22.64 -26.81 -12.93
C GLU A 410 -21.44 -27.32 -13.72
N TYR A 411 -20.29 -26.64 -13.58
CA TYR A 411 -19.05 -27.02 -14.22
C TYR A 411 -18.56 -28.41 -13.80
N MET A 412 -18.58 -28.70 -12.50
CA MET A 412 -18.17 -29.97 -11.93
C MET A 412 -19.08 -31.12 -12.37
N GLN A 413 -20.38 -30.87 -12.58
CA GLN A 413 -21.29 -31.88 -13.13
C GLN A 413 -20.93 -32.24 -14.58
N VAL A 414 -20.62 -31.25 -15.41
CA VAL A 414 -20.17 -31.49 -16.80
C VAL A 414 -18.86 -32.29 -16.81
N LEU A 415 -17.94 -32.00 -15.89
CA LEU A 415 -16.70 -32.75 -15.75
C LEU A 415 -16.94 -34.18 -15.24
N LYS A 416 -17.84 -34.36 -14.27
CA LYS A 416 -18.24 -35.67 -13.76
C LYS A 416 -18.79 -36.54 -14.88
N ASP A 417 -19.64 -35.99 -15.75
CA ASP A 417 -20.20 -36.71 -16.90
C ASP A 417 -19.11 -37.09 -17.91
N LYS A 418 -18.13 -36.21 -18.16
CA LYS A 418 -16.98 -36.50 -19.02
C LYS A 418 -16.07 -37.59 -18.45
N LEU A 419 -15.77 -37.53 -17.16
CA LEU A 419 -14.93 -38.51 -16.47
C LEU A 419 -15.63 -39.87 -16.35
N ALA A 420 -16.95 -39.88 -16.08
CA ALA A 420 -17.77 -41.09 -16.07
C ALA A 420 -17.90 -41.73 -17.45
N GLY A 421 -17.80 -40.93 -18.52
CA GLY A 421 -17.83 -41.39 -19.92
C GLY A 421 -16.64 -42.26 -20.36
N GLN A 422 -15.63 -42.47 -19.51
CA GLN A 422 -14.45 -43.31 -19.78
C GLN A 422 -13.70 -42.99 -21.07
N GLU A 423 -13.67 -41.74 -21.53
CA GLU A 423 -12.61 -41.34 -22.45
C GLU A 423 -11.29 -41.40 -21.67
N SER A 424 -10.43 -42.37 -22.03
CA SER A 424 -9.12 -42.52 -21.43
C SER A 424 -8.37 -41.20 -21.55
N PHE A 425 -8.09 -40.55 -20.42
CA PHE A 425 -7.34 -39.31 -20.39
C PHE A 425 -5.87 -39.61 -20.72
N SER A 426 -5.33 -38.89 -21.70
CA SER A 426 -3.92 -39.02 -22.10
C SER A 426 -3.12 -37.82 -21.61
N VAL A 427 -2.07 -38.12 -20.84
CA VAL A 427 -1.09 -37.13 -20.37
C VAL A 427 0.14 -37.22 -21.25
N SER A 428 0.55 -36.08 -21.81
CA SER A 428 1.80 -35.94 -22.54
C SER A 428 2.89 -35.41 -21.60
N VAL A 429 4.05 -36.06 -21.65
CA VAL A 429 5.23 -35.80 -20.83
C VAL A 429 6.45 -35.71 -21.75
N ASP A 430 7.17 -34.59 -21.69
CA ASP A 430 8.42 -34.39 -22.41
C ASP A 430 9.62 -35.03 -21.70
N ASN A 431 10.63 -35.46 -22.46
CA ASN A 431 11.83 -36.11 -21.93
C ASN A 431 12.63 -35.20 -20.99
N ALA A 432 12.57 -33.87 -21.15
CA ALA A 432 13.22 -32.94 -20.23
C ALA A 432 12.63 -33.04 -18.82
N LEU A 433 11.33 -33.31 -18.70
CA LEU A 433 10.69 -33.52 -17.40
C LEU A 433 11.17 -34.81 -16.73
N GLU A 434 11.43 -35.86 -17.51
CA GLU A 434 11.99 -37.14 -17.03
C GLU A 434 13.42 -36.99 -16.45
N THR A 435 14.13 -35.91 -16.78
CA THR A 435 15.45 -35.61 -16.18
C THR A 435 15.35 -34.95 -14.80
N LEU A 436 14.20 -34.35 -14.48
CA LEU A 436 13.93 -33.68 -13.21
C LEU A 436 13.21 -34.60 -12.21
N ILE A 437 12.18 -35.29 -12.67
CA ILE A 437 11.45 -36.32 -11.95
C ILE A 437 11.55 -37.58 -12.79
N ASP A 438 12.14 -38.64 -12.25
CA ASP A 438 12.18 -39.89 -12.99
C ASP A 438 10.77 -40.37 -13.36
N LYS A 439 10.68 -41.18 -14.42
CA LYS A 439 9.40 -41.63 -14.96
C LYS A 439 8.50 -42.32 -13.94
N ALA A 440 9.07 -43.07 -12.99
CA ALA A 440 8.29 -43.77 -11.97
C ALA A 440 7.73 -42.77 -10.94
N GLY A 441 8.53 -41.79 -10.53
CA GLY A 441 8.11 -40.69 -9.68
C GLY A 441 7.03 -39.83 -10.34
N LEU A 442 7.16 -39.53 -11.63
CA LEU A 442 6.15 -38.77 -12.34
C LEU A 442 4.83 -39.54 -12.49
N GLN A 443 4.89 -40.84 -12.79
CA GLN A 443 3.69 -41.69 -12.81
C GLN A 443 2.95 -41.72 -11.47
N HIS A 444 3.70 -41.71 -10.36
CA HIS A 444 3.12 -41.60 -9.02
C HIS A 444 2.39 -40.27 -8.81
N TRP A 445 2.96 -39.15 -9.29
CA TRP A 445 2.35 -37.83 -9.09
C TRP A 445 1.21 -37.49 -10.05
N ILE A 446 1.18 -38.10 -11.24
CA ILE A 446 0.08 -37.92 -12.19
C ILE A 446 -1.27 -38.30 -11.58
N THR A 447 -1.32 -39.26 -10.65
CA THR A 447 -2.58 -39.65 -9.99
C THR A 447 -3.10 -38.61 -8.99
N ASN A 448 -2.32 -37.56 -8.70
CA ASN A 448 -2.70 -36.44 -7.85
C ASN A 448 -3.09 -35.19 -8.67
N LEU A 449 -3.00 -35.27 -10.00
CA LEU A 449 -3.37 -34.20 -10.90
C LEU A 449 -4.66 -34.58 -11.65
N TRP A 450 -5.62 -33.67 -11.64
CA TRP A 450 -6.96 -33.85 -12.14
C TRP A 450 -7.21 -32.87 -13.28
N PRO A 451 -7.55 -33.31 -14.49
CA PRO A 451 -7.64 -32.43 -15.65
C PRO A 451 -8.97 -31.69 -15.70
N LEU A 452 -9.17 -30.70 -14.83
CA LEU A 452 -10.38 -29.89 -14.84
C LEU A 452 -10.21 -28.68 -15.77
N ALA A 453 -9.32 -27.73 -15.48
CA ALA A 453 -9.10 -26.51 -16.26
C ALA A 453 -7.62 -26.22 -16.54
N CYS A 454 -7.35 -25.71 -17.74
CA CYS A 454 -5.99 -25.40 -18.18
C CYS A 454 -5.43 -24.22 -17.39
N GLN A 455 -4.25 -24.41 -16.79
CA GLN A 455 -3.66 -23.41 -15.89
C GLN A 455 -3.10 -22.16 -16.59
N THR A 456 -3.19 -22.11 -17.92
CA THR A 456 -2.84 -20.94 -18.73
C THR A 456 -4.07 -20.16 -19.18
N CYS A 457 -5.11 -20.84 -19.70
CA CYS A 457 -6.27 -20.17 -20.31
C CYS A 457 -7.57 -20.30 -19.50
N SER A 458 -7.58 -21.06 -18.41
CA SER A 458 -8.76 -21.36 -17.57
C SER A 458 -9.89 -22.14 -18.28
N GLU A 459 -9.70 -22.53 -19.55
CA GLU A 459 -10.66 -23.34 -20.29
C GLU A 459 -10.56 -24.82 -19.89
N PRO A 460 -11.64 -25.62 -20.02
CA PRO A 460 -11.66 -27.01 -19.58
C PRO A 460 -10.60 -27.88 -20.27
N LEU A 461 -9.87 -28.68 -19.51
CA LEU A 461 -8.97 -29.69 -20.06
C LEU A 461 -9.81 -30.82 -20.67
N GLY A 462 -9.60 -31.10 -21.95
CA GLY A 462 -10.29 -32.18 -22.65
C GLY A 462 -9.71 -33.55 -22.26
N ALA A 463 -9.89 -34.56 -23.11
CA ALA A 463 -9.29 -35.88 -22.92
C ALA A 463 -7.75 -35.92 -23.04
N LYS A 464 -7.11 -34.76 -23.26
CA LYS A 464 -5.65 -34.62 -23.37
C LYS A 464 -5.17 -33.41 -22.59
N ALA A 465 -4.09 -33.59 -21.83
CA ALA A 465 -3.31 -32.49 -21.28
C ALA A 465 -1.81 -32.75 -21.36
N ASP A 466 -1.05 -31.67 -21.36
CA ASP A 466 0.38 -31.67 -21.17
C ASP A 466 0.73 -31.27 -19.74
N ILE A 467 1.70 -31.95 -19.13
CA ILE A 467 2.25 -31.56 -17.83
C ILE A 467 3.51 -30.75 -18.02
N SER A 468 3.55 -29.58 -17.39
CA SER A 468 4.76 -28.76 -17.30
C SER A 468 5.28 -28.77 -15.87
N ALA A 469 6.60 -28.73 -15.70
CA ALA A 469 7.24 -28.36 -14.45
C ALA A 469 7.68 -26.90 -14.51
N ASP A 470 7.14 -26.10 -13.62
CA ASP A 470 7.45 -24.69 -13.46
C ASP A 470 8.60 -24.53 -12.46
N GLY A 471 9.82 -24.37 -13.00
CA GLY A 471 11.09 -24.06 -12.31
C GLY A 471 11.43 -24.90 -11.07
N PRO A 472 12.65 -24.79 -10.54
CA PRO A 472 12.81 -24.72 -9.10
C PRO A 472 12.42 -23.30 -8.67
N PHE A 473 11.31 -23.16 -7.93
CA PHE A 473 11.12 -21.98 -7.10
C PHE A 473 12.32 -21.86 -6.13
N GLU A 474 12.52 -20.70 -5.51
CA GLU A 474 13.41 -20.61 -4.35
C GLU A 474 13.16 -21.81 -3.40
N ASP A 475 14.23 -22.44 -2.91
CA ASP A 475 14.21 -23.66 -2.07
C ASP A 475 13.99 -25.04 -2.75
N ASP A 476 14.45 -25.24 -4.00
CA ASP A 476 14.42 -26.54 -4.70
C ASP A 476 12.99 -27.12 -4.91
N LYS A 477 11.94 -26.30 -4.84
CA LYS A 477 10.54 -26.73 -5.02
C LYS A 477 10.15 -26.69 -6.49
N ILE A 478 9.36 -27.63 -6.97
CA ILE A 478 8.84 -27.62 -8.35
C ILE A 478 7.31 -27.61 -8.32
N LEU A 479 6.67 -26.93 -9.25
CA LEU A 479 5.23 -27.00 -9.43
C LEU A 479 4.93 -27.75 -10.72
N LEU A 480 4.23 -28.88 -10.60
CA LEU A 480 3.63 -29.55 -11.75
C LEU A 480 2.28 -28.90 -12.04
N SER A 481 2.02 -28.61 -13.31
CA SER A 481 0.76 -27.98 -13.72
C SER A 481 0.27 -28.57 -15.07
N MET A 482 -1.05 -28.71 -15.23
CA MET A 482 -1.68 -29.24 -16.46
C MET A 482 -2.16 -28.14 -17.41
N HIS A 483 -1.92 -28.35 -18.71
CA HIS A 483 -2.23 -27.39 -19.77
C HIS A 483 -2.75 -28.05 -21.04
N HIS A 484 -3.41 -27.29 -21.93
CA HIS A 484 -3.58 -27.72 -23.32
C HIS A 484 -2.25 -27.63 -24.06
N SER A 485 -1.99 -28.58 -24.97
CA SER A 485 -0.76 -28.58 -25.80
C SER A 485 -0.52 -27.27 -26.55
N GLY A 486 -1.60 -26.60 -26.98
CA GLY A 486 -1.53 -25.32 -27.70
C GLY A 486 -1.31 -24.11 -26.79
N CYS A 487 -1.68 -24.21 -25.51
CA CYS A 487 -1.38 -23.18 -24.51
C CYS A 487 0.05 -23.33 -24.02
N ARG A 488 0.44 -24.58 -23.74
CA ARG A 488 1.76 -24.90 -23.21
C ARG A 488 2.13 -26.35 -23.49
N PRO A 489 3.26 -26.60 -24.17
CA PRO A 489 3.76 -27.96 -24.36
C PRO A 489 4.33 -28.50 -23.05
N SER A 490 4.35 -29.83 -22.90
CA SER A 490 5.04 -30.45 -21.78
C SER A 490 6.53 -30.09 -21.76
N GLY A 491 7.10 -29.92 -20.57
CA GLY A 491 8.52 -29.60 -20.40
C GLY A 491 8.83 -28.89 -19.08
N VAL A 492 10.08 -28.43 -18.95
CA VAL A 492 10.53 -27.59 -17.83
C VAL A 492 10.50 -26.14 -18.29
N THR A 493 9.77 -25.27 -17.58
CA THR A 493 9.70 -23.86 -17.93
C THR A 493 10.64 -23.02 -17.07
N PRO A 494 11.35 -22.05 -17.66
CA PRO A 494 12.15 -21.08 -16.92
C PRO A 494 11.32 -20.32 -15.87
N PRO A 495 11.94 -19.88 -14.76
CA PRO A 495 11.25 -19.21 -13.65
C PRO A 495 10.68 -17.82 -13.99
N GLU A 496 11.04 -17.23 -15.14
CA GLU A 496 10.59 -15.89 -15.51
C GLU A 496 9.26 -15.92 -16.30
N GLY A 497 8.20 -15.33 -15.72
CA GLY A 497 7.08 -14.78 -16.51
C GLY A 497 5.87 -15.67 -16.79
N VAL A 498 5.68 -16.77 -16.04
CA VAL A 498 4.49 -17.62 -16.22
C VAL A 498 3.35 -17.13 -15.33
N LYS A 499 2.37 -16.46 -15.93
CA LYS A 499 1.11 -16.11 -15.26
C LYS A 499 0.19 -17.32 -15.29
N MET A 500 0.05 -18.00 -14.15
CA MET A 500 -0.92 -19.09 -13.98
C MET A 500 -2.27 -18.53 -13.54
N SER A 501 -3.35 -19.19 -13.95
CA SER A 501 -4.67 -18.97 -13.36
C SER A 501 -4.71 -19.53 -11.93
N CYS A 502 -5.69 -19.09 -11.14
CA CYS A 502 -5.99 -19.73 -9.85
C CYS A 502 -6.36 -21.20 -10.10
N PRO A 503 -5.77 -22.16 -9.37
CA PRO A 503 -6.10 -23.57 -9.55
C PRO A 503 -7.56 -23.83 -9.20
N THR A 504 -8.18 -24.79 -9.88
CA THR A 504 -9.54 -25.19 -9.53
C THR A 504 -9.50 -26.03 -8.27
N SER A 505 -10.40 -25.73 -7.34
CA SER A 505 -10.65 -26.59 -6.18
C SER A 505 -11.81 -27.55 -6.44
N SER A 506 -11.81 -28.69 -5.77
CA SER A 506 -12.93 -29.63 -5.77
C SER A 506 -13.25 -29.99 -4.33
N PHE A 507 -14.52 -30.04 -3.97
CA PHE A 507 -14.91 -30.33 -2.59
C PHE A 507 -16.28 -31.01 -2.53
N VAL A 508 -16.50 -31.75 -1.45
CA VAL A 508 -17.76 -32.41 -1.13
C VAL A 508 -17.99 -32.35 0.38
N ALA A 509 -19.26 -32.21 0.78
CA ALA A 509 -19.67 -32.23 2.19
C ALA A 509 -20.55 -33.45 2.46
N GLY A 510 -20.33 -34.08 3.62
CA GLY A 510 -21.03 -35.29 4.04
C GLY A 510 -20.78 -35.57 5.52
N TYR A 511 -20.71 -36.85 5.87
CA TYR A 511 -20.55 -37.31 7.23
C TYR A 511 -19.66 -38.56 7.28
N LEU A 512 -18.93 -38.74 8.38
CA LEU A 512 -18.11 -39.92 8.61
C LEU A 512 -18.97 -41.01 9.26
N SER A 513 -19.55 -41.89 8.44
CA SER A 513 -20.25 -43.08 8.92
C SER A 513 -19.98 -44.28 8.03
N ALA A 514 -20.02 -45.48 8.64
CA ALA A 514 -19.99 -46.74 7.91
C ALA A 514 -21.39 -47.20 7.49
N ASP A 515 -22.44 -46.60 8.02
CA ASP A 515 -23.83 -46.94 7.72
C ASP A 515 -24.37 -46.09 6.56
N ASP A 516 -25.24 -46.67 5.73
CA ASP A 516 -25.91 -45.97 4.61
C ASP A 516 -26.89 -44.86 5.04
N LYS A 517 -27.10 -44.69 6.35
CA LYS A 517 -28.04 -43.71 6.89
C LYS A 517 -27.34 -42.80 7.89
N PRO A 518 -27.47 -41.48 7.75
CA PRO A 518 -26.88 -40.54 8.68
C PRO A 518 -27.48 -40.76 10.08
N GLN A 519 -26.60 -40.84 11.06
CA GLN A 519 -26.91 -40.96 12.46
C GLN A 519 -26.70 -39.62 13.15
N ASP A 520 -27.37 -39.48 14.30
CA ASP A 520 -27.22 -38.28 15.10
C ASP A 520 -25.79 -38.09 15.61
N TYR A 521 -24.92 -39.10 15.67
CA TYR A 521 -23.56 -38.94 16.21
C TYR A 521 -22.47 -38.87 15.14
N ASP A 522 -22.85 -38.83 13.86
CA ASP A 522 -21.86 -38.78 12.78
C ASP A 522 -21.14 -37.42 12.76
N LEU A 523 -19.84 -37.46 12.47
CA LEU A 523 -19.02 -36.25 12.35
C LEU A 523 -19.26 -35.61 10.98
N PRO A 524 -19.73 -34.35 10.89
CA PRO A 524 -19.86 -33.66 9.62
C PRO A 524 -18.47 -33.39 9.05
N VAL A 525 -18.30 -33.68 7.77
CA VAL A 525 -17.01 -33.58 7.09
C VAL A 525 -17.14 -32.82 5.77
N MET A 526 -16.12 -32.03 5.46
CA MET A 526 -15.87 -31.50 4.12
C MET A 526 -14.51 -31.96 3.63
N VAL A 527 -14.49 -32.70 2.51
CA VAL A 527 -13.25 -33.13 1.85
C VAL A 527 -12.96 -32.16 0.72
N ILE A 528 -11.75 -31.61 0.67
CA ILE A 528 -11.33 -30.55 -0.24
C ILE A 528 -10.02 -30.96 -0.92
N ASN A 529 -9.99 -30.85 -2.25
CA ASN A 529 -8.78 -30.78 -3.03
C ASN A 529 -8.54 -29.32 -3.41
N PRO A 530 -7.54 -28.64 -2.81
CA PRO A 530 -7.34 -27.21 -3.01
C PRO A 530 -6.66 -26.89 -4.35
N SER A 531 -6.13 -27.89 -5.06
CA SER A 531 -5.41 -27.68 -6.31
C SER A 531 -5.52 -28.89 -7.22
N CYS A 532 -6.55 -28.92 -8.05
CA CYS A 532 -6.84 -30.07 -8.90
C CYS A 532 -5.78 -30.24 -9.99
N GLU A 533 -5.40 -29.16 -10.67
CA GLU A 533 -4.53 -29.20 -11.85
C GLU A 533 -3.07 -28.87 -11.56
N GLN A 534 -2.74 -28.56 -10.30
CA GLN A 534 -1.38 -28.25 -9.90
C GLN A 534 -0.94 -29.06 -8.67
N LEU A 535 0.34 -29.43 -8.63
CA LEU A 535 0.94 -30.16 -7.54
C LEU A 535 2.31 -29.58 -7.23
N GLN A 536 2.48 -29.04 -6.03
CA GLN A 536 3.77 -28.59 -5.55
C GLN A 536 4.54 -29.79 -5.00
N LEU A 537 5.76 -29.98 -5.48
CA LEU A 537 6.65 -31.05 -5.05
C LEU A 537 7.93 -30.46 -4.47
N ILE A 538 8.45 -31.11 -3.43
CA ILE A 538 9.75 -30.77 -2.84
C ILE A 538 10.61 -32.01 -2.67
N PRO A 539 11.95 -31.86 -2.63
CA PRO A 539 12.84 -32.99 -2.44
C PRO A 539 12.57 -33.68 -1.11
N ASN A 540 12.58 -35.01 -1.12
CA ASN A 540 12.52 -35.82 0.09
C ASN A 540 13.94 -36.28 0.49
N SER A 541 14.08 -36.75 1.74
CA SER A 541 15.37 -37.16 2.29
C SER A 541 16.02 -38.36 1.57
N SER A 542 15.24 -39.14 0.81
CA SER A 542 15.73 -40.27 0.00
C SER A 542 16.19 -39.87 -1.41
N GLY A 543 16.16 -38.58 -1.76
CA GLY A 543 16.54 -38.10 -3.09
C GLY A 543 15.44 -38.22 -4.15
N GLY A 544 14.19 -38.49 -3.74
CA GLY A 544 13.01 -38.39 -4.58
C GLY A 544 12.21 -37.12 -4.30
N TRP A 545 10.94 -37.11 -4.69
CA TRP A 545 10.02 -35.99 -4.49
C TRP A 545 8.93 -36.35 -3.47
N ARG A 546 8.34 -35.36 -2.82
CA ARG A 546 7.11 -35.51 -2.01
C ARG A 546 6.16 -34.36 -2.28
N ASN A 547 4.87 -34.62 -2.12
CA ASN A 547 3.84 -33.59 -2.22
C ASN A 547 3.98 -32.57 -1.09
N ALA A 548 3.99 -31.30 -1.47
CA ALA A 548 4.05 -30.16 -0.57
C ALA A 548 2.87 -29.20 -0.73
N THR A 549 1.92 -29.48 -1.64
CA THR A 549 0.73 -28.63 -1.87
C THR A 549 -0.01 -28.34 -0.57
N LEU A 550 -0.02 -29.30 0.37
CA LEU A 550 -0.74 -29.18 1.62
C LEU A 550 0.08 -28.63 2.79
N GLU A 551 1.41 -28.47 2.67
CA GLU A 551 2.27 -28.07 3.79
C GLU A 551 1.87 -26.75 4.42
N VAL A 552 1.39 -25.84 3.59
CA VAL A 552 0.90 -24.53 4.00
C VAL A 552 -0.20 -24.71 5.08
N PHE A 553 -1.13 -25.64 4.90
CA PHE A 553 -2.19 -25.87 5.89
C PHE A 553 -1.71 -26.46 7.23
N THR A 554 -0.51 -27.05 7.30
CA THR A 554 0.04 -27.54 8.58
C THR A 554 0.30 -26.41 9.57
N THR A 555 0.66 -25.21 9.10
CA THR A 555 0.88 -24.07 10.00
C THR A 555 -0.44 -23.51 10.55
N LEU A 556 -1.55 -23.80 9.88
CA LEU A 556 -2.90 -23.49 10.33
C LEU A 556 -3.43 -24.52 11.34
N GLY A 557 -2.63 -25.53 11.71
CA GLY A 557 -3.00 -26.54 12.70
C GLY A 557 -3.69 -27.77 12.13
N PHE A 558 -3.77 -27.92 10.81
CA PHE A 558 -4.13 -29.20 10.20
C PHE A 558 -3.01 -30.21 10.40
N ALA A 559 -3.37 -31.49 10.57
CA ALA A 559 -2.41 -32.56 10.80
C ALA A 559 -2.81 -33.85 10.05
N PRO A 560 -1.86 -34.77 9.79
CA PRO A 560 -2.20 -36.08 9.25
C PRO A 560 -3.21 -36.83 10.14
N PRO A 561 -4.10 -37.66 9.57
CA PRO A 561 -5.05 -38.43 10.35
C PRO A 561 -4.33 -39.48 11.22
N ASP A 562 -4.62 -39.47 12.51
CA ASP A 562 -4.06 -40.41 13.51
C ASP A 562 -5.14 -41.30 14.16
N GLY A 563 -6.37 -41.22 13.67
CA GLY A 563 -7.55 -41.90 14.21
C GLY A 563 -8.21 -41.19 15.40
N ASN A 564 -7.65 -40.08 15.89
CA ASN A 564 -8.26 -39.24 16.92
C ASN A 564 -9.16 -38.16 16.30
N PHE A 565 -9.83 -37.40 17.16
CA PHE A 565 -10.60 -36.23 16.75
C PHE A 565 -9.69 -35.17 16.10
N PRO A 566 -10.10 -34.51 15.01
CA PRO A 566 -9.24 -33.56 14.30
C PRO A 566 -8.79 -32.40 15.20
N PRO A 567 -7.53 -31.94 15.09
CA PRO A 567 -7.06 -30.78 15.83
C PRO A 567 -7.75 -29.50 15.36
N THR A 568 -7.99 -28.53 16.26
CA THR A 568 -8.60 -27.25 15.88
C THR A 568 -7.69 -26.44 14.95
N ALA A 569 -8.20 -26.12 13.76
CA ALA A 569 -7.54 -25.23 12.82
C ALA A 569 -7.65 -23.76 13.28
N ARG A 570 -6.63 -22.96 12.95
CA ARG A 570 -6.55 -21.52 13.24
C ARG A 570 -6.66 -20.74 11.95
N GLU A 571 -7.19 -19.52 12.03
CA GLU A 571 -7.37 -18.64 10.86
C GLU A 571 -8.23 -19.27 9.76
N VAL A 572 -9.03 -20.28 10.14
CA VAL A 572 -10.02 -20.94 9.31
C VAL A 572 -11.34 -20.94 10.06
N GLU A 573 -12.41 -20.55 9.40
CA GLU A 573 -13.76 -20.53 9.96
C GLU A 573 -14.77 -21.16 9.00
N ALA A 574 -15.82 -21.74 9.58
CA ALA A 574 -16.96 -22.24 8.84
C ALA A 574 -18.15 -21.32 9.07
N GLU A 575 -18.97 -21.12 8.06
CA GLU A 575 -20.23 -20.38 8.14
C GLU A 575 -21.33 -21.20 7.47
N VAL A 576 -22.54 -21.11 8.02
CA VAL A 576 -23.74 -21.65 7.37
C VAL A 576 -24.65 -20.50 6.95
N SER A 577 -24.75 -20.28 5.63
CA SER A 577 -25.59 -19.26 5.02
C SER A 577 -26.69 -19.93 4.19
N GLY A 578 -27.91 -20.00 4.73
CA GLY A 578 -29.00 -20.74 4.11
C GLY A 578 -28.75 -22.25 4.09
N ASP A 579 -28.70 -22.83 2.89
CA ASP A 579 -28.34 -24.22 2.62
C ASP A 579 -26.87 -24.39 2.19
N TYR A 580 -26.08 -23.31 2.22
CA TYR A 580 -24.66 -23.35 1.91
C TYR A 580 -23.82 -23.46 3.19
N LEU A 581 -22.84 -24.36 3.13
CA LEU A 581 -21.67 -24.37 3.99
C LEU A 581 -20.56 -23.60 3.29
N ILE A 582 -19.94 -22.65 3.98
CA ILE A 582 -18.80 -21.88 3.52
C ILE A 582 -17.64 -22.14 4.48
N VAL A 583 -16.46 -22.47 3.97
CA VAL A 583 -15.22 -22.58 4.74
C VAL A 583 -14.25 -21.54 4.20
N THR A 584 -13.79 -20.66 5.07
CA THR A 584 -12.92 -19.52 4.74
C THR A 584 -11.57 -19.66 5.44
N VAL A 585 -10.50 -19.51 4.68
CA VAL A 585 -9.11 -19.43 5.19
C VAL A 585 -8.63 -18.00 5.03
N THR A 586 -8.27 -17.36 6.14
CA THR A 586 -7.91 -15.93 6.19
C THR A 586 -6.41 -15.71 6.32
N GLY A 587 -5.89 -14.65 5.69
CA GLY A 587 -4.57 -14.05 6.02
C GLY A 587 -3.31 -14.88 5.74
N TYR A 588 -3.42 -15.99 5.00
CA TYR A 588 -2.40 -17.04 5.04
C TYR A 588 -1.50 -17.18 3.80
N LEU A 589 -1.94 -16.74 2.62
CA LEU A 589 -1.10 -16.76 1.43
C LEU A 589 -0.46 -15.37 1.24
N PRO A 590 0.89 -15.25 1.19
CA PRO A 590 1.60 -13.96 1.13
C PRO A 590 1.10 -13.00 0.03
N ASP A 591 0.53 -13.56 -1.03
CA ASP A 591 0.08 -12.84 -2.22
C ASP A 591 -1.41 -13.04 -2.56
N ASN A 592 -2.22 -13.65 -1.69
CA ASN A 592 -3.61 -14.01 -2.02
C ASN A 592 -4.62 -13.59 -0.95
N HIS A 593 -5.78 -13.11 -1.43
CA HIS A 593 -6.98 -12.85 -0.63
C HIS A 593 -7.46 -14.11 0.10
N ASP A 594 -8.39 -13.92 1.04
CA ASP A 594 -9.08 -15.01 1.74
C ASP A 594 -9.56 -16.08 0.74
N HIS A 595 -9.29 -17.34 1.05
CA HIS A 595 -9.70 -18.46 0.21
C HIS A 595 -10.99 -19.05 0.75
N GLU A 596 -12.06 -19.00 -0.04
CA GLU A 596 -13.38 -19.47 0.35
C GLU A 596 -13.85 -20.65 -0.51
N TRP A 597 -14.27 -21.73 0.14
CA TRP A 597 -14.97 -22.86 -0.47
C TRP A 597 -16.42 -22.86 -0.01
N ALA A 598 -17.37 -22.83 -0.95
CA ALA A 598 -18.80 -22.86 -0.64
C ALA A 598 -19.49 -24.02 -1.35
N ILE A 599 -20.34 -24.75 -0.62
CA ILE A 599 -21.10 -25.89 -1.14
C ILE A 599 -22.50 -25.94 -0.54
N LYS A 600 -23.48 -26.27 -1.37
CA LYS A 600 -24.82 -26.64 -0.91
C LYS A 600 -24.76 -28.01 -0.22
N ALA A 601 -24.72 -28.01 1.11
CA ALA A 601 -24.53 -29.22 1.89
C ALA A 601 -25.87 -29.91 2.19
N PRO A 602 -25.90 -31.24 2.36
CA PRO A 602 -27.11 -31.95 2.78
C PRO A 602 -27.64 -31.42 4.12
N GLU A 603 -28.96 -31.38 4.29
CA GLU A 603 -29.61 -30.80 5.48
C GLU A 603 -29.11 -31.42 6.80
N HIS A 604 -28.90 -32.74 6.82
CA HIS A 604 -28.38 -33.43 8.00
C HIS A 604 -26.94 -33.00 8.35
N VAL A 605 -26.09 -32.71 7.35
CA VAL A 605 -24.74 -32.18 7.58
C VAL A 605 -24.81 -30.80 8.21
N LEU A 606 -25.64 -29.90 7.66
CA LEU A 606 -25.85 -28.57 8.23
C LEU A 606 -26.39 -28.62 9.66
N HIS A 607 -27.29 -29.56 9.96
CA HIS A 607 -27.78 -29.79 11.31
C HIS A 607 -26.65 -30.21 12.26
N GLN A 608 -25.80 -31.15 11.84
CA GLN A 608 -24.64 -31.59 12.63
C GLN A 608 -23.63 -30.49 12.88
N ILE A 609 -23.33 -29.68 11.86
CA ILE A 609 -22.40 -28.54 11.98
C ILE A 609 -22.87 -27.56 13.05
N ARG A 610 -24.16 -27.19 13.03
CA ARG A 610 -24.74 -26.29 14.04
C ARG A 610 -24.70 -26.89 15.43
N ARG A 611 -24.95 -28.20 15.54
CA ARG A 611 -24.98 -28.89 16.84
C ARG A 611 -23.60 -29.06 17.46
N LEU A 612 -22.59 -29.34 16.64
CA LEU A 612 -21.21 -29.53 17.07
C LEU A 612 -20.38 -28.25 17.05
N GLU A 613 -20.97 -27.13 16.61
CA GLU A 613 -20.33 -25.82 16.50
C GLU A 613 -19.07 -25.84 15.61
N GLY A 614 -19.10 -26.63 14.54
CA GLY A 614 -17.99 -26.73 13.59
C GLY A 614 -18.09 -27.92 12.65
N ILE A 615 -17.04 -28.12 11.86
CA ILE A 615 -16.94 -29.18 10.87
C ILE A 615 -15.52 -29.74 10.80
N ALA A 616 -15.39 -31.04 10.54
CA ALA A 616 -14.11 -31.63 10.18
C ALA A 616 -13.79 -31.34 8.71
N VAL A 617 -12.63 -30.76 8.43
CA VAL A 617 -12.14 -30.54 7.07
C VAL A 617 -10.98 -31.48 6.79
N SER A 618 -11.00 -32.13 5.63
CA SER A 618 -9.92 -32.97 5.13
C SER A 618 -9.40 -32.42 3.81
N LEU A 619 -8.14 -32.02 3.78
CA LEU A 619 -7.44 -31.54 2.60
C LEU A 619 -6.69 -32.71 1.95
N VAL A 620 -6.92 -32.99 0.68
CA VAL A 620 -6.36 -34.14 -0.04
C VAL A 620 -6.12 -33.83 -1.51
N THR A 621 -5.02 -34.32 -2.10
CA THR A 621 -4.74 -34.17 -3.54
C THR A 621 -5.03 -35.44 -4.35
N LYS A 622 -4.96 -36.61 -3.70
CA LYS A 622 -5.15 -37.94 -4.32
C LYS A 622 -6.59 -38.25 -4.73
N ALA A 623 -7.55 -37.44 -4.29
CA ALA A 623 -8.96 -37.63 -4.58
C ALA A 623 -9.50 -36.43 -5.35
N LEU A 624 -10.56 -36.67 -6.13
CA LEU A 624 -11.40 -35.64 -6.71
C LEU A 624 -12.73 -35.63 -5.94
N PRO A 625 -12.88 -34.77 -4.91
CA PRO A 625 -13.99 -34.84 -3.96
C PRO A 625 -15.40 -34.92 -4.59
N THR A 626 -15.64 -34.24 -5.71
CA THR A 626 -16.92 -34.29 -6.44
C THR A 626 -17.31 -35.66 -7.01
N LEU A 627 -16.35 -36.59 -7.10
CA LEU A 627 -16.60 -37.98 -7.49
C LEU A 627 -16.85 -38.92 -6.31
N LEU A 628 -16.57 -38.47 -5.08
CA LEU A 628 -16.74 -39.29 -3.89
C LEU A 628 -18.22 -39.46 -3.55
N GLY A 629 -18.64 -40.70 -3.35
CA GLY A 629 -19.90 -41.05 -2.68
C GLY A 629 -19.77 -40.89 -1.16
N HIS A 630 -20.88 -41.09 -0.44
CA HIS A 630 -20.84 -41.05 1.04
C HIS A 630 -19.95 -42.17 1.60
N GLU A 631 -19.94 -43.32 0.93
CA GLU A 631 -19.13 -44.49 1.26
C GLU A 631 -17.62 -44.26 1.12
N ASP A 632 -17.22 -43.30 0.30
CA ASP A 632 -15.80 -43.00 0.04
C ASP A 632 -15.22 -41.97 1.04
N LEU A 633 -16.08 -41.18 1.69
CA LEU A 633 -15.66 -40.10 2.58
C LEU A 633 -14.78 -40.58 3.75
N PRO A 634 -15.09 -41.70 4.44
CA PRO A 634 -14.20 -42.21 5.49
C PRO A 634 -12.80 -42.56 4.97
N SER A 635 -12.70 -43.12 3.76
CA SER A 635 -11.41 -43.46 3.16
C SER A 635 -10.63 -42.22 2.74
N ALA A 636 -11.30 -41.23 2.14
CA ALA A 636 -10.66 -39.98 1.73
C ALA A 636 -10.22 -39.13 2.93
N PHE A 637 -11.01 -39.14 4.01
CA PHE A 637 -10.70 -38.46 5.27
C PHE A 637 -9.53 -39.11 6.01
N GLY A 638 -9.43 -40.45 5.94
CA GLY A 638 -8.38 -41.23 6.58
C GLY A 638 -7.15 -41.48 5.69
N ASP A 639 -7.02 -40.85 4.53
CA ASP A 639 -5.84 -41.02 3.66
C ASP A 639 -4.59 -40.52 4.38
N GLU A 640 -3.51 -41.31 4.33
CA GLU A 640 -2.25 -40.99 5.01
C GLU A 640 -1.60 -39.69 4.51
N ASP A 641 -1.92 -39.26 3.29
CA ASP A 641 -1.44 -38.01 2.69
C ASP A 641 -2.46 -36.87 2.84
N ALA A 642 -3.60 -37.09 3.51
CA ALA A 642 -4.54 -36.02 3.83
C ALA A 642 -4.06 -35.22 5.05
N LEU A 643 -4.53 -33.98 5.14
CA LEU A 643 -4.45 -33.17 6.36
C LEU A 643 -5.86 -32.89 6.88
N ILE A 644 -6.11 -33.23 8.14
CA ILE A 644 -7.39 -33.05 8.79
C ILE A 644 -7.33 -31.94 9.85
N GLY A 645 -8.42 -31.22 10.00
CA GLY A 645 -8.58 -30.16 11.00
C GLY A 645 -10.03 -29.93 11.36
N TRP A 646 -10.28 -29.52 12.60
CA TRP A 646 -11.59 -29.07 13.06
C TRP A 646 -11.72 -27.56 12.85
N VAL A 647 -12.69 -27.17 12.02
CA VAL A 647 -12.96 -25.77 11.70
C VAL A 647 -14.16 -25.30 12.51
N PRO A 648 -14.00 -24.30 13.40
CA PRO A 648 -15.09 -23.81 14.23
C PRO A 648 -16.14 -23.08 13.38
N LEU A 649 -17.41 -23.20 13.77
CA LEU A 649 -18.49 -22.40 13.20
C LEU A 649 -18.37 -20.96 13.71
N ALA A 650 -18.30 -19.99 12.80
CA ALA A 650 -18.28 -18.57 13.12
C ALA A 650 -19.53 -18.22 13.93
N MET A 651 -19.33 -17.52 15.05
CA MET A 651 -20.42 -17.04 15.88
C MET A 651 -21.18 -15.99 15.09
N THR A 652 -22.37 -16.33 14.59
CA THR A 652 -23.28 -15.35 14.01
C THR A 652 -23.74 -14.41 15.12
N GLY A 653 -23.16 -13.20 15.14
CA GLY A 653 -23.50 -12.13 16.08
C GLY A 653 -24.87 -11.53 15.88
#